data_AF-A0A1F5AMD1-F1
#
_entry.id   AF-A0A1F5AMD1-F1
#
_cell.length_a   1.000
_cell.length_b   1.000
_cell.length_c   1.000
_cell.angle_alpha   90.00
_cell.angle_beta   90.00
_cell.angle_gamma   90.00
#
_symmetry.space_group_name_H-M   'P 1'
#
loop_
_entity.id
_entity.type
_entity.pdbx_description
1 polymer ?
#
loop_
_entity_poly.entity_id
_entity_poly.type
_entity_poly.pdbx_seq_one_letter_code
_entity_poly.pdbx_strand_id
1 'polypeptide(L)'
;MPRLTVLVSLLFILSGSTPAAEKTQLLKDHAEWLELAAPIITKAEREVFFKLSTDEERTKFIRLFWKQRDTSPDTEENEFYKEFMSRVSFADSHFGFGTGKRGCLTERGFYYLLLGPPLERQMYTTHSEFMPLEMWFCKGDPRFGLPPYFYLIFYQPMGMGEYRLYNPGVEGPEKLVYASMSQQTLTRSLAFETVKKVSSELASATLSYMPGERPQDASSFSSDQIIAGVRELPEKEFSDVYARNYLNYKDFVETEHTDNYTESTFLVKTFRSSGVDFLHWTLEPSRVNFGERGGRLYASFELVVRIEDKSGRSVYERTEEIPLRITPEQYKQHERQRFAFQDILPIIPGEFRVLFLLKNKTGRDFSSQEIRMSVPGSAGPAALGPMLLFRAKEALKPGEDRFLKAFALDGWQFLFDTRNEFPRDGVLSFYVQPANLAASGLKTSDLAVRTEIRSAESNAPAWTETRPLAGVMPSGQSGILWEGIGLASLKPGYYEIEAALIDGSERKLAFRTDHFVLLTQAGSPLPWAYSRQRPAFPSADQLAILGAQYQAVGEFSKAKEFLERSLAIKDAGPTRLILAKALYGLKSFKDSLAMIAPVYEATRDREAAKVMALDYAGLEDWSSALVYLKELLKQATEIETLNLTGECLIRLGRGDEALPLLRKSLELDSRQDHVRKLIDQAQKTAKSP
;
A
#
# COMPACT_ATOMS: atom_id res chain seq x y z
N MET A 1 9.46 -59.95 -10.59
CA MET A 1 9.53 -58.92 -11.65
C MET A 1 8.22 -58.15 -11.69
N PRO A 2 8.23 -56.89 -11.23
CA PRO A 2 7.36 -55.84 -11.74
C PRO A 2 8.15 -54.60 -12.18
N ARG A 3 7.65 -53.86 -13.18
CA ARG A 3 8.20 -52.58 -13.64
C ARG A 3 7.76 -51.46 -12.69
N LEU A 4 8.76 -50.73 -12.18
CA LEU A 4 8.63 -49.72 -11.15
C LEU A 4 8.15 -48.39 -11.76
N THR A 5 6.96 -47.97 -11.37
CA THR A 5 6.44 -46.62 -11.52
C THR A 5 7.24 -45.69 -10.59
N VAL A 6 7.96 -44.71 -11.13
CA VAL A 6 8.62 -43.68 -10.31
C VAL A 6 7.81 -42.38 -10.40
N LEU A 7 6.98 -42.19 -9.37
CA LEU A 7 6.36 -40.94 -8.99
C LEU A 7 7.43 -40.13 -8.24
N VAL A 8 7.92 -39.01 -8.80
CA VAL A 8 8.74 -38.06 -8.04
C VAL A 8 7.88 -36.87 -7.67
N SER A 9 7.31 -36.94 -6.47
CA SER A 9 6.84 -35.79 -5.71
C SER A 9 8.07 -35.04 -5.17
N LEU A 10 8.38 -33.86 -5.71
CA LEU A 10 9.40 -32.99 -5.13
C LEU A 10 8.76 -32.12 -4.04
N LEU A 11 8.91 -32.55 -2.78
CA LEU A 11 8.75 -31.70 -1.61
C LEU A 11 9.86 -30.63 -1.64
N PHE A 12 9.49 -29.36 -1.81
CA PHE A 12 10.39 -28.24 -1.54
C PHE A 12 10.54 -28.06 -0.03
N ILE A 13 11.66 -28.51 0.54
CA ILE A 13 12.18 -27.96 1.79
C ILE A 13 13.01 -26.73 1.38
N LEU A 14 12.36 -25.56 1.40
CA LEU A 14 13.04 -24.27 1.37
C LEU A 14 13.81 -24.11 2.69
N SER A 15 15.06 -24.58 2.72
CA SER A 15 16.04 -24.05 3.65
C SER A 15 16.27 -22.59 3.25
N GLY A 16 15.53 -21.70 3.89
CA GLY A 16 15.72 -20.25 3.79
C GLY A 16 17.08 -19.89 4.38
N SER A 17 18.12 -19.97 3.56
CA SER A 17 19.30 -19.15 3.75
C SER A 17 18.83 -17.72 3.53
N THR A 18 18.47 -17.02 4.60
CA THR A 18 18.41 -15.56 4.59
C THR A 18 19.72 -15.08 3.98
N PRO A 19 19.73 -14.39 2.82
CA PRO A 19 20.91 -13.65 2.44
C PRO A 19 21.14 -12.67 3.59
N ALA A 20 22.26 -12.85 4.30
CA ALA A 20 22.76 -11.84 5.21
C ALA A 20 22.77 -10.55 4.41
N ALA A 21 22.03 -9.54 4.87
CA ALA A 21 21.96 -8.24 4.24
C ALA A 21 23.40 -7.72 4.09
N GLU A 22 23.97 -7.90 2.90
CA GLU A 22 25.18 -7.25 2.48
C GLU A 22 24.88 -5.77 2.61
N LYS A 23 25.56 -5.08 3.53
CA LYS A 23 25.40 -3.63 3.69
C LYS A 23 25.74 -3.02 2.33
N THR A 24 24.72 -2.74 1.52
CA THR A 24 24.88 -2.11 0.22
C THR A 24 25.60 -0.79 0.48
N GLN A 25 26.85 -0.69 0.03
CA GLN A 25 27.64 0.50 0.21
C GLN A 25 27.00 1.62 -0.62
N LEU A 26 26.33 2.55 0.06
CA LEU A 26 25.63 3.66 -0.59
C LEU A 26 26.64 4.51 -1.38
N LEU A 27 26.21 5.03 -2.54
CA LEU A 27 26.93 6.11 -3.21
C LEU A 27 27.11 7.29 -2.24
N LYS A 28 28.21 8.01 -2.40
CA LYS A 28 28.56 9.16 -1.55
C LYS A 28 27.41 10.16 -1.44
N ASP A 29 26.81 10.54 -2.57
CA ASP A 29 25.71 11.51 -2.62
C ASP A 29 24.45 11.02 -1.88
N HIS A 30 24.19 9.71 -1.90
CA HIS A 30 23.06 9.11 -1.18
C HIS A 30 23.28 9.07 0.33
N ALA A 31 24.52 8.78 0.76
CA ALA A 31 24.90 8.85 2.16
C ALA A 31 24.83 10.29 2.70
N GLU A 32 25.35 11.26 1.94
CA GLU A 32 25.29 12.68 2.28
C GLU A 32 23.85 13.20 2.33
N TRP A 33 23.00 12.80 1.38
CA TRP A 33 21.57 13.14 1.44
C TRP A 33 20.90 12.57 2.69
N LEU A 34 21.19 11.32 3.07
CA LEU A 34 20.57 10.70 4.24
C LEU A 34 20.97 11.38 5.55
N GLU A 35 22.23 11.82 5.67
CA GLU A 35 22.69 12.64 6.80
C GLU A 35 21.99 14.00 6.84
N LEU A 36 21.86 14.65 5.67
CA LEU A 36 21.20 15.95 5.54
C LEU A 36 19.71 15.88 5.87
N ALA A 37 19.01 14.83 5.40
CA ALA A 37 17.59 14.63 5.61
C ALA A 37 17.25 14.06 7.00
N ALA A 38 18.24 13.65 7.80
CA ALA A 38 18.05 13.04 9.11
C ALA A 38 17.09 13.80 10.06
N PRO A 39 17.04 15.14 10.09
CA PRO A 39 16.09 15.86 10.93
C PRO A 39 14.64 15.77 10.47
N ILE A 40 14.38 15.51 9.18
CA ILE A 40 13.04 15.65 8.56
C ILE A 40 12.53 14.37 7.88
N ILE A 41 13.34 13.31 7.84
CA ILE A 41 12.97 11.99 7.30
C ILE A 41 12.23 11.16 8.35
N THR A 42 11.13 10.53 7.95
CA THR A 42 10.39 9.61 8.81
C THR A 42 11.08 8.25 8.92
N LYS A 43 10.74 7.47 9.95
CA LYS A 43 11.22 6.10 10.13
C LYS A 43 10.83 5.24 8.93
N ALA A 44 9.58 5.34 8.45
CA ALA A 44 9.10 4.56 7.31
C ALA A 44 9.83 4.93 6.01
N GLU A 45 10.07 6.23 5.75
CA GLU A 45 10.85 6.68 4.60
C GLU A 45 12.28 6.14 4.65
N ARG A 46 12.92 6.22 5.81
CA ARG A 46 14.28 5.70 6.01
C ARG A 46 14.36 4.18 5.81
N GLU A 47 13.40 3.42 6.35
CA GLU A 47 13.32 1.97 6.15
C GLU A 47 13.15 1.60 4.68
N VAL A 48 12.28 2.31 3.96
CA VAL A 48 12.03 2.08 2.53
C VAL A 48 13.30 2.38 1.72
N PHE A 49 13.99 3.48 2.01
CA PHE A 49 15.24 3.84 1.34
C PHE A 49 16.29 2.74 1.44
N PHE A 50 16.43 2.09 2.60
CA PHE A 50 17.35 0.96 2.80
C PHE A 50 16.90 -0.35 2.14
N LYS A 51 15.61 -0.51 1.81
CA LYS A 51 15.08 -1.67 1.07
C LYS A 51 15.26 -1.57 -0.44
N LEU A 52 15.59 -0.38 -0.97
CA LEU A 52 15.86 -0.18 -2.38
C LEU A 52 17.15 -0.90 -2.78
N SER A 53 17.12 -1.55 -3.94
CA SER A 53 18.20 -2.41 -4.41
C SER A 53 19.21 -1.64 -5.25
N THR A 54 18.75 -0.68 -6.07
CA THR A 54 19.60 0.07 -7.01
C THR A 54 19.76 1.55 -6.64
N ASP A 55 20.81 2.16 -7.17
CA ASP A 55 21.08 3.59 -6.98
C ASP A 55 20.11 4.49 -7.76
N GLU A 56 19.61 4.02 -8.90
CA GLU A 56 18.53 4.67 -9.63
C GLU A 56 17.24 4.71 -8.79
N GLU A 57 16.89 3.60 -8.14
CA GLU A 57 15.71 3.54 -7.25
C GLU A 57 15.84 4.53 -6.09
N ARG A 58 17.02 4.62 -5.46
CA ARG A 58 17.31 5.58 -4.38
C ARG A 58 17.20 7.01 -4.87
N THR A 59 17.73 7.32 -6.05
CA THR A 59 17.67 8.66 -6.64
C THR A 59 16.23 9.08 -6.95
N LYS A 60 15.40 8.16 -7.46
CA LYS A 60 13.96 8.38 -7.65
C LYS A 60 13.25 8.64 -6.31
N PHE A 61 13.57 7.86 -5.29
CA PHE A 61 13.01 8.04 -3.94
C PHE A 61 13.35 9.42 -3.36
N ILE A 62 14.60 9.87 -3.49
CA ILE A 62 15.05 11.19 -3.02
C ILE A 62 14.27 12.32 -3.70
N ARG A 63 14.02 12.21 -5.01
CA ARG A 63 13.20 13.19 -5.74
C ARG A 63 11.77 13.24 -5.19
N LEU A 64 11.17 12.06 -4.97
CA LEU A 64 9.82 11.96 -4.44
C LEU A 64 9.73 12.52 -3.01
N PHE A 65 10.73 12.23 -2.17
CA PHE A 65 10.85 12.74 -0.80
C PHE A 65 10.74 14.27 -0.72
N TRP A 66 11.48 14.99 -1.58
CA TRP A 66 11.40 16.45 -1.62
C TRP A 66 10.07 16.93 -2.18
N LYS A 67 9.55 16.27 -3.21
CA LYS A 67 8.27 16.64 -3.83
C LYS A 67 7.08 16.55 -2.87
N GLN A 68 7.07 15.54 -1.99
CA GLN A 68 6.02 15.40 -0.97
C GLN A 68 6.02 16.52 0.08
N ARG A 69 7.12 17.26 0.20
CA ARG A 69 7.27 18.38 1.14
C ARG A 69 7.09 19.74 0.47
N ASP A 70 6.80 19.76 -0.82
CA ASP A 70 6.57 21.01 -1.55
C ASP A 70 5.28 21.69 -1.08
N THR A 71 5.42 22.88 -0.52
CA THR A 71 4.30 23.67 0.02
C THR A 71 3.51 24.38 -1.07
N SER A 72 4.11 24.59 -2.25
CA SER A 72 3.51 25.30 -3.38
C SER A 72 3.75 24.53 -4.68
N PRO A 73 3.11 23.38 -4.89
CA PRO A 73 3.38 22.51 -6.04
C PRO A 73 3.05 23.14 -7.41
N ASP A 74 2.40 24.31 -7.42
CA ASP A 74 2.09 25.08 -8.62
C ASP A 74 3.27 25.97 -9.08
N THR A 75 4.34 26.10 -8.28
CA THR A 75 5.59 26.79 -8.66
C THR A 75 6.61 25.83 -9.26
N GLU A 76 7.50 26.34 -10.11
CA GLU A 76 8.59 25.53 -10.69
C GLU A 76 9.64 25.13 -9.64
N GLU A 77 9.83 25.98 -8.62
CA GLU A 77 10.75 25.72 -7.51
C GLU A 77 10.01 25.11 -6.32
N ASN A 78 10.64 24.14 -5.66
CA ASN A 78 10.16 23.58 -4.39
C ASN A 78 10.57 24.52 -3.24
N GLU A 79 9.60 25.24 -2.70
CA GLU A 79 9.84 26.29 -1.70
C GLU A 79 10.36 25.71 -0.37
N PHE A 80 9.89 24.53 0.03
CA PHE A 80 10.38 23.85 1.23
C PHE A 80 11.85 23.46 1.07
N TYR A 81 12.23 22.89 -0.08
CA TYR A 81 13.62 22.54 -0.36
C TYR A 81 14.52 23.77 -0.32
N LYS A 82 14.08 24.87 -0.94
CA LYS A 82 14.83 26.14 -0.95
C LYS A 82 15.02 26.71 0.45
N GLU A 83 13.96 26.75 1.26
CA GLU A 83 14.04 27.18 2.66
C GLU A 83 14.95 26.25 3.46
N PHE A 84 14.77 24.94 3.34
CA PHE A 84 15.58 23.94 4.02
C PHE A 84 17.06 24.09 3.68
N MET A 85 17.41 24.26 2.41
CA MET A 85 18.79 24.50 1.98
C MET A 85 19.33 25.84 2.46
N SER A 86 18.50 26.87 2.61
CA SER A 86 18.88 28.12 3.29
C SER A 86 19.23 27.87 4.76
N ARG A 87 18.43 27.05 5.45
CA ARG A 87 18.71 26.65 6.85
C ARG A 87 20.01 25.85 6.95
N VAL A 88 20.30 24.98 5.99
CA VAL A 88 21.58 24.23 5.90
C VAL A 88 22.75 25.19 5.76
N SER A 89 22.67 26.16 4.85
CA SER A 89 23.74 27.16 4.65
C SER A 89 23.98 27.99 5.91
N PHE A 90 22.90 28.41 6.59
CA PHE A 90 23.00 29.11 7.86
C PHE A 90 23.67 28.24 8.92
N ALA A 91 23.23 27.00 9.08
CA ALA A 91 23.77 26.07 10.07
C ALA A 91 25.26 25.80 9.84
N ASP A 92 25.67 25.57 8.58
CA ASP A 92 27.08 25.38 8.23
C ASP A 92 27.94 26.60 8.55
N SER A 93 27.42 27.80 8.31
CA SER A 93 28.14 29.05 8.57
C SER A 93 28.27 29.37 10.07
N HIS A 94 27.33 28.92 10.91
CA HIS A 94 27.24 29.36 12.31
C HIS A 94 27.54 28.26 13.34
N PHE A 95 27.30 26.99 13.00
CA PHE A 95 27.36 25.90 13.98
C PHE A 95 28.54 24.94 13.78
N GLY A 96 29.25 25.01 12.65
CA GLY A 96 30.36 24.10 12.34
C GLY A 96 31.69 24.42 13.04
N PHE A 97 31.90 25.66 13.46
CA PHE A 97 33.18 26.12 14.02
C PHE A 97 33.60 25.30 15.25
N GLY A 98 34.82 24.74 15.21
CA GLY A 98 35.40 23.98 16.32
C GLY A 98 34.91 22.53 16.49
N THR A 99 34.06 22.01 15.60
CA THR A 99 33.43 20.67 15.75
C THR A 99 34.06 19.58 14.87
N GLY A 100 34.83 19.95 13.84
CA GLY A 100 35.36 19.02 12.84
C GLY A 100 34.30 18.45 11.87
N LYS A 101 33.05 18.89 11.97
CA LYS A 101 31.93 18.51 11.10
C LYS A 101 31.26 19.75 10.49
N ARG A 102 30.45 19.52 9.45
CA ARG A 102 29.53 20.54 8.91
C ARG A 102 28.55 20.98 9.98
N GLY A 103 28.22 22.26 10.02
CA GLY A 103 27.36 22.83 11.05
C GLY A 103 25.94 22.27 11.02
N CYS A 104 25.42 21.91 9.85
CA CYS A 104 24.13 21.24 9.69
C CYS A 104 24.09 19.83 10.32
N LEU A 105 25.25 19.20 10.53
CA LEU A 105 25.40 17.87 11.15
C LEU A 105 25.66 17.93 12.66
N THR A 106 25.70 19.13 13.25
CA THR A 106 25.83 19.31 14.70
C THR A 106 24.49 19.24 15.40
N GLU A 107 24.48 19.06 16.73
CA GLU A 107 23.23 19.03 17.49
C GLU A 107 22.42 20.34 17.35
N ARG A 108 23.07 21.50 17.38
CA ARG A 108 22.40 22.79 17.05
C ARG A 108 21.86 22.82 15.63
N GLY A 109 22.65 22.34 14.67
CA GLY A 109 22.23 22.22 13.27
C GLY A 109 20.97 21.37 13.13
N PHE A 110 20.93 20.21 13.79
CA PHE A 110 19.77 19.32 13.80
C PHE A 110 18.48 20.04 14.23
N TYR A 111 18.48 20.69 15.40
CA TYR A 111 17.30 21.39 15.90
C TYR A 111 16.95 22.63 15.05
N TYR A 112 17.94 23.34 14.50
CA TYR A 112 17.70 24.48 13.60
C TYR A 112 17.05 24.05 12.27
N LEU A 113 17.50 22.94 11.70
CA LEU A 113 16.90 22.39 10.48
C LEU A 113 15.47 21.95 10.73
N LEU A 114 15.23 21.27 11.85
CA LEU A 114 13.92 20.72 12.24
C LEU A 114 12.90 21.81 12.61
N LEU A 115 13.25 22.70 13.54
CA LEU A 115 12.33 23.70 14.08
C LEU A 115 12.31 25.01 13.28
N GLY A 116 13.31 25.23 12.43
CA GLY A 116 13.56 26.52 11.80
C GLY A 116 14.27 27.51 12.73
N PRO A 117 14.37 28.79 12.32
CA PRO A 117 15.03 29.80 13.12
C PRO A 117 14.28 30.05 14.44
N PRO A 118 14.99 30.11 15.58
CA PRO A 118 14.36 30.50 16.84
C PRO A 118 13.88 31.95 16.76
N LEU A 119 12.85 32.29 17.53
CA LEU A 119 12.35 33.66 17.66
C LEU A 119 13.41 34.58 18.28
N GLU A 120 14.16 34.04 19.23
CA GLU A 120 15.27 34.73 19.87
C GLU A 120 16.41 33.76 20.17
N ARG A 121 17.65 34.20 19.96
CA ARG A 121 18.87 33.47 20.33
C ARG A 121 19.74 34.34 21.22
N GLN A 122 19.82 34.00 22.49
CA GLN A 122 20.65 34.67 23.47
C GLN A 122 21.96 33.89 23.67
N MET A 123 23.10 34.55 23.48
CA MET A 123 24.42 33.93 23.62
C MET A 123 25.08 34.34 24.94
N TYR A 124 25.56 33.36 25.69
CA TYR A 124 26.25 33.53 26.97
C TYR A 124 27.67 32.94 26.86
N THR A 125 28.48 33.48 25.94
CA THR A 125 29.79 32.91 25.58
C THR A 125 30.98 33.55 26.31
N THR A 126 30.80 34.73 26.90
CA THR A 126 31.86 35.52 27.54
C THR A 126 31.73 35.60 29.06
N HIS A 127 30.74 34.92 29.65
CA HIS A 127 30.52 34.92 31.09
C HIS A 127 31.50 33.98 31.79
N SER A 128 32.20 34.49 32.80
CA SER A 128 33.16 33.70 33.59
C SER A 128 32.49 32.66 34.49
N GLU A 129 31.19 32.82 34.72
CA GLU A 129 30.35 32.00 35.59
C GLU A 129 29.88 30.71 34.91
N PHE A 130 29.76 30.68 33.58
CA PHE A 130 29.15 29.58 32.83
C PHE A 130 30.05 29.03 31.75
N MET A 131 29.92 27.74 31.47
CA MET A 131 30.38 27.22 30.18
C MET A 131 29.69 27.96 29.04
N PRO A 132 30.35 28.19 27.90
CA PRO A 132 29.74 28.86 26.76
C PRO A 132 28.44 28.15 26.40
N LEU A 133 27.35 28.91 26.45
CA LEU A 133 26.02 28.40 26.18
C LEU A 133 25.21 29.41 25.39
N GLU A 134 24.15 28.93 24.77
CA GLU A 134 23.15 29.76 24.13
C GLU A 134 21.75 29.23 24.45
N MET A 135 20.82 30.15 24.65
CA MET A 135 19.42 29.86 24.91
C MET A 135 18.60 30.32 23.71
N TRP A 136 17.78 29.41 23.21
CA TRP A 136 16.90 29.63 22.07
C TRP A 136 15.47 29.70 22.57
N PHE A 137 14.74 30.73 22.18
CA PHE A 137 13.29 30.81 22.35
C PHE A 137 12.63 30.37 21.05
N CYS A 138 12.04 29.19 21.06
CA CYS A 138 11.49 28.54 19.87
C CYS A 138 9.98 28.71 19.81
N LYS A 139 9.45 28.85 18.59
CA LYS A 139 8.02 28.69 18.32
C LYS A 139 7.73 27.21 18.07
N GLY A 140 6.78 26.64 18.80
CA GLY A 140 6.27 25.30 18.53
C GLY A 140 4.95 25.34 17.77
N ASP A 141 4.55 24.18 17.25
CA ASP A 141 3.30 24.00 16.53
C ASP A 141 2.33 23.09 17.32
N PRO A 142 1.26 23.67 17.92
CA PRO A 142 0.25 22.91 18.65
C PRO A 142 -0.47 21.86 17.82
N ARG A 143 -0.50 21.98 16.48
CA ARG A 143 -1.10 20.98 15.59
C ARG A 143 -0.41 19.62 15.69
N PHE A 144 0.88 19.62 16.04
CA PHE A 144 1.70 18.42 16.20
C PHE A 144 2.00 18.08 17.67
N GLY A 145 1.26 18.69 18.60
CA GLY A 145 1.38 18.42 20.03
C GLY A 145 2.56 19.12 20.72
N LEU A 146 3.15 20.13 20.10
CA LEU A 146 4.17 20.98 20.73
C LEU A 146 3.50 22.17 21.44
N PRO A 147 4.08 22.69 22.54
CA PRO A 147 3.60 23.94 23.11
C PRO A 147 3.82 25.10 22.13
N PRO A 148 3.02 26.18 22.21
CA PRO A 148 3.18 27.34 21.32
C PRO A 148 4.60 27.94 21.34
N TYR A 149 5.25 27.90 22.50
CA TYR A 149 6.61 28.38 22.70
C TYR A 149 7.34 27.53 23.75
N PHE A 150 8.65 27.36 23.58
CA PHE A 150 9.51 26.68 24.54
C PHE A 150 10.97 27.11 24.37
N TYR A 151 11.78 26.86 25.39
CA TYR A 151 13.22 27.11 25.35
C TYR A 151 13.99 25.86 24.94
N LEU A 152 15.16 26.07 24.32
CA LEU A 152 16.23 25.07 24.24
C LEU A 152 17.52 25.73 24.70
N ILE A 153 18.36 24.99 25.44
CA ILE A 153 19.66 25.47 25.87
C ILE A 153 20.71 24.57 25.24
N PHE A 154 21.69 25.16 24.57
CA PHE A 154 22.85 24.46 24.04
C PHE A 154 24.10 24.94 24.76
N TYR A 155 25.00 24.05 25.15
CA TYR A 155 26.22 24.41 25.87
C TYR A 155 27.43 23.61 25.38
N GLN A 156 28.65 24.14 25.53
CA GLN A 156 29.88 23.40 25.23
C GLN A 156 30.38 22.67 26.48
N PRO A 157 30.33 21.33 26.52
CA PRO A 157 30.94 20.59 27.62
C PRO A 157 32.44 20.91 27.72
N MET A 158 32.92 21.22 28.93
CA MET A 158 34.32 21.62 29.19
C MET A 158 34.77 22.91 28.50
N GLY A 159 33.84 23.71 27.95
CA GLY A 159 34.15 25.01 27.35
C GLY A 159 34.74 24.97 25.93
N MET A 160 34.79 23.80 25.28
CA MET A 160 35.30 23.66 23.91
C MET A 160 34.53 22.62 23.10
N GLY A 161 34.62 22.71 21.76
CA GLY A 161 34.06 21.72 20.85
C GLY A 161 32.59 21.95 20.50
N GLU A 162 31.84 20.87 20.26
CA GLU A 162 30.45 20.93 19.81
C GLU A 162 29.49 21.31 20.95
N TYR A 163 28.56 22.22 20.66
CA TYR A 163 27.46 22.54 21.56
C TYR A 163 26.48 21.36 21.64
N ARG A 164 26.17 20.94 22.87
CA ARG A 164 25.23 19.87 23.19
C ARG A 164 23.94 20.44 23.75
N LEU A 165 22.81 19.78 23.48
CA LEU A 165 21.55 20.16 24.09
C LEU A 165 21.58 19.84 25.60
N TYR A 166 21.31 20.85 26.43
CA TYR A 166 21.09 20.70 27.86
C TYR A 166 19.64 20.32 28.13
N ASN A 167 19.37 19.20 28.81
CA ASN A 167 18.01 18.72 29.13
C ASN A 167 17.65 18.91 30.62
N PRO A 168 16.77 19.87 30.98
CA PRO A 168 16.31 20.11 32.34
C PRO A 168 15.59 18.92 33.01
N GLY A 169 15.07 17.98 32.21
CA GLY A 169 14.41 16.76 32.69
C GLY A 169 15.36 15.81 33.41
N VAL A 170 16.64 15.79 33.01
CA VAL A 170 17.66 14.86 33.55
C VAL A 170 18.93 15.54 34.04
N GLU A 171 19.16 16.80 33.67
CA GLU A 171 20.35 17.57 34.01
C GLU A 171 20.01 18.78 34.88
N GLY A 172 20.79 19.03 35.92
CA GLY A 172 20.65 20.21 36.76
C GLY A 172 21.53 21.39 36.31
N PRO A 173 21.20 22.63 36.76
CA PRO A 173 21.96 23.85 36.47
C PRO A 173 23.46 23.76 36.75
N GLU A 174 23.88 22.89 37.67
CA GLU A 174 25.29 22.61 37.98
C GLU A 174 26.09 22.13 36.76
N LYS A 175 25.42 21.58 35.74
CA LYS A 175 26.07 21.23 34.47
C LYS A 175 26.45 22.43 33.62
N LEU A 176 25.98 23.64 33.92
CA LEU A 176 26.23 24.84 33.10
C LEU A 176 27.26 25.79 33.73
N VAL A 177 27.60 25.58 35.00
CA VAL A 177 28.44 26.48 35.82
C VAL A 177 29.85 25.91 35.97
N TYR A 178 30.89 26.75 35.93
CA TYR A 178 32.25 26.31 36.21
C TYR A 178 32.46 26.00 37.70
N ALA A 179 32.84 24.76 38.01
CA ALA A 179 33.09 24.33 39.40
C ALA A 179 34.24 25.08 40.08
N SER A 180 35.19 25.63 39.33
CA SER A 180 36.35 26.38 39.85
C SER A 180 36.02 27.75 40.45
N MET A 181 34.78 28.23 40.28
CA MET A 181 34.33 29.53 40.80
C MET A 181 33.75 29.45 42.23
N SER A 182 33.51 28.25 42.78
CA SER A 182 32.97 28.10 44.14
C SER A 182 34.06 27.68 45.15
N GLN A 183 34.29 28.48 46.19
CA GLN A 183 35.04 28.06 47.39
C GLN A 183 34.29 26.98 48.21
N GLN A 184 33.06 26.66 47.80
CA GLN A 184 32.15 25.68 48.39
C GLN A 184 31.87 24.56 47.37
N THR A 185 31.34 23.42 47.83
CA THR A 185 30.85 22.36 46.93
C THR A 185 29.74 22.92 46.03
N LEU A 186 29.90 22.78 44.71
CA LEU A 186 28.89 23.20 43.73
C LEU A 186 27.61 22.37 43.94
N THR A 187 26.56 23.01 44.47
CA THR A 187 25.23 22.41 44.64
C THR A 187 24.28 22.95 43.59
N ARG A 188 23.21 22.19 43.30
CA ARG A 188 22.17 22.59 42.34
C ARG A 188 21.57 23.96 42.64
N SER A 189 21.27 24.24 43.91
CA SER A 189 20.73 25.54 44.34
C SER A 189 21.72 26.69 44.15
N LEU A 190 23.00 26.45 44.46
CA LEU A 190 24.05 27.45 44.25
C LEU A 190 24.26 27.73 42.75
N ALA A 191 24.23 26.68 41.92
CA ALA A 191 24.32 26.81 40.47
C ALA A 191 23.14 27.61 39.90
N PHE A 192 21.91 27.29 40.31
CA PHE A 192 20.72 28.05 39.91
C PHE A 192 20.80 29.53 40.30
N GLU A 193 21.18 29.85 41.55
CA GLU A 193 21.32 31.23 41.99
C GLU A 193 22.45 31.97 41.26
N THR A 194 23.50 31.25 40.85
CA THR A 194 24.56 31.81 40.00
C THR A 194 24.03 32.19 38.62
N VAL A 195 23.26 31.30 37.99
CA VAL A 195 22.60 31.58 36.70
C VAL A 195 21.64 32.77 36.83
N LYS A 196 20.83 32.79 37.88
CA LYS A 196 19.79 33.80 38.11
C LYS A 196 20.33 35.21 38.30
N LYS A 197 21.53 35.35 38.89
CA LYS A 197 22.22 36.65 39.02
C LYS A 197 22.57 37.27 37.67
N VAL A 198 22.80 36.43 36.66
CA VAL A 198 23.11 36.89 35.29
C VAL A 198 21.83 37.05 34.48
N SER A 199 20.97 36.03 34.47
CA SER A 199 19.69 36.07 33.75
C SER A 199 18.63 35.24 34.47
N SER A 200 17.55 35.89 34.89
CA SER A 200 16.39 35.23 35.51
C SER A 200 15.64 34.33 34.52
N GLU A 201 15.65 34.69 33.24
CA GLU A 201 15.05 33.90 32.16
C GLU A 201 15.85 32.62 31.93
N LEU A 202 17.18 32.73 31.78
CA LEU A 202 18.07 31.58 31.63
C LEU A 202 17.95 30.64 32.83
N ALA A 203 17.95 31.17 34.05
CA ALA A 203 17.78 30.36 35.26
C ALA A 203 16.46 29.58 35.24
N SER A 204 15.37 30.21 34.84
CA SER A 204 14.08 29.51 34.70
C SER A 204 14.15 28.41 33.64
N ALA A 205 14.78 28.68 32.49
CA ALA A 205 14.97 27.72 31.41
C ALA A 205 15.87 26.53 31.80
N THR A 206 16.77 26.70 32.78
CA THR A 206 17.55 25.58 33.33
C THR A 206 16.71 24.59 34.14
N LEU A 207 15.50 24.96 34.55
CA LEU A 207 14.59 24.09 35.29
C LEU A 207 13.51 23.47 34.39
N SER A 208 12.97 24.23 33.43
CA SER A 208 12.00 23.73 32.46
C SER A 208 12.12 24.46 31.13
N TYR A 209 11.92 23.75 30.02
CA TYR A 209 11.76 24.39 28.71
C TYR A 209 10.45 25.15 28.58
N MET A 210 9.45 24.86 29.41
CA MET A 210 8.17 25.56 29.38
C MET A 210 8.27 26.94 30.03
N PRO A 211 7.96 28.03 29.32
CA PRO A 211 7.97 29.36 29.91
C PRO A 211 7.00 29.48 31.09
N GLY A 212 7.48 30.01 32.21
CA GLY A 212 6.68 30.26 33.42
C GLY A 212 6.40 29.04 34.31
N GLU A 213 6.82 27.84 33.91
CA GLU A 213 6.69 26.65 34.74
C GLU A 213 7.75 26.60 35.85
N ARG A 214 7.36 26.07 37.01
CA ARG A 214 8.29 25.71 38.08
C ARG A 214 8.07 24.24 38.43
N PRO A 215 8.97 23.33 38.03
CA PRO A 215 8.81 21.92 38.34
C PRO A 215 8.79 21.72 39.86
N GLN A 216 7.91 20.85 40.33
CA GLN A 216 7.73 20.54 41.75
C GLN A 216 8.86 19.64 42.29
N ASP A 217 9.48 18.86 41.40
CA ASP A 217 10.62 17.96 41.66
C ASP A 217 11.87 18.36 40.86
N ALA A 218 12.95 17.62 41.07
CA ALA A 218 14.24 17.78 40.39
C ALA A 218 14.18 17.60 38.86
N SER A 219 13.15 16.99 38.30
CA SER A 219 12.98 16.72 36.87
C SER A 219 11.75 17.45 36.32
N SER A 220 11.87 18.00 35.10
CA SER A 220 10.73 18.59 34.38
C SER A 220 10.13 17.60 33.40
N PHE A 221 8.97 17.04 33.75
CA PHE A 221 8.20 16.14 32.89
C PHE A 221 7.76 16.82 31.58
N SER A 222 7.46 18.11 31.62
CA SER A 222 7.10 18.88 30.42
C SER A 222 8.29 19.03 29.46
N SER A 223 9.53 19.19 29.96
CA SER A 223 10.73 19.23 29.13
C SER A 223 10.95 17.91 28.39
N ASP A 224 10.74 16.78 29.07
CA ASP A 224 10.84 15.45 28.43
C ASP A 224 9.75 15.26 27.37
N GLN A 225 8.52 15.72 27.63
CA GLN A 225 7.44 15.72 26.63
C GLN A 225 7.75 16.61 25.43
N ILE A 226 8.35 17.79 25.65
CA ILE A 226 8.77 18.69 24.56
C ILE A 226 9.82 18.00 23.69
N ILE A 227 10.87 17.41 24.27
CA ILE A 227 11.92 16.74 23.49
C ILE A 227 11.40 15.52 22.74
N ALA A 228 10.54 14.72 23.37
CA ALA A 228 9.88 13.61 22.69
C ALA A 228 9.03 14.13 21.51
N GLY A 229 8.22 15.16 21.75
CA GLY A 229 7.40 15.80 20.72
C GLY A 229 8.21 16.37 19.56
N VAL A 230 9.33 17.04 19.85
CA VAL A 230 10.24 17.59 18.82
C VAL A 230 10.85 16.45 18.00
N ARG A 231 11.31 15.37 18.64
CA ARG A 231 11.89 14.22 17.92
C ARG A 231 10.87 13.46 17.08
N GLU A 232 9.60 13.48 17.47
CA GLU A 232 8.49 12.89 16.72
C GLU A 232 7.91 13.82 15.66
N LEU A 233 8.37 15.07 15.58
CA LEU A 233 7.80 16.08 14.69
C LEU A 233 7.77 15.61 13.22
N PRO A 234 8.83 15.00 12.64
CA PRO A 234 8.78 14.53 11.26
C PRO A 234 7.68 13.49 11.00
N GLU A 235 7.41 12.62 11.97
CA GLU A 235 6.36 11.59 11.88
C GLU A 235 4.94 12.17 11.93
N LYS A 236 4.79 13.36 12.54
CA LYS A 236 3.50 14.05 12.70
C LYS A 236 3.25 15.09 11.60
N GLU A 237 4.32 15.72 11.13
CA GLU A 237 4.28 16.78 10.13
C GLU A 237 4.20 16.23 8.70
N PHE A 238 4.92 15.14 8.41
CA PHE A 238 5.00 14.59 7.06
C PHE A 238 4.27 13.25 6.93
N SER A 239 3.44 13.13 5.90
CA SER A 239 2.77 11.87 5.56
C SER A 239 3.77 10.87 4.98
N ASP A 240 3.86 9.69 5.59
CA ASP A 240 4.72 8.59 5.14
C ASP A 240 3.97 7.56 4.26
N VAL A 241 2.69 7.82 3.95
CA VAL A 241 1.81 6.91 3.22
C VAL A 241 2.38 6.57 1.84
N TYR A 242 2.97 7.56 1.16
CA TYR A 242 3.62 7.36 -0.13
C TYR A 242 4.80 6.37 -0.01
N ALA A 243 5.59 6.47 1.05
CA ALA A 243 6.80 5.66 1.24
C ALA A 243 6.45 4.21 1.56
N ARG A 244 5.46 3.98 2.43
CA ARG A 244 5.04 2.62 2.85
C ARG A 244 4.67 1.71 1.68
N ASN A 245 4.12 2.29 0.61
CA ASN A 245 3.71 1.56 -0.60
C ASN A 245 4.73 1.63 -1.74
N TYR A 246 5.84 2.38 -1.59
CA TYR A 246 6.77 2.68 -2.68
C TYR A 246 7.32 1.45 -3.38
N LEU A 247 7.72 0.41 -2.62
CA LEU A 247 8.24 -0.83 -3.19
C LEU A 247 7.25 -1.54 -4.14
N ASN A 248 5.95 -1.32 -3.95
CA ASN A 248 4.91 -1.99 -4.71
C ASN A 248 4.57 -1.27 -6.02
N TYR A 249 4.80 0.04 -6.09
CA TYR A 249 4.48 0.85 -7.27
C TYR A 249 5.70 1.41 -7.99
N LYS A 250 6.93 1.30 -7.44
CA LYS A 250 8.15 1.90 -8.00
C LYS A 250 8.37 1.58 -9.47
N ASP A 251 8.02 0.37 -9.91
CA ASP A 251 8.19 -0.11 -11.28
C ASP A 251 7.14 0.47 -12.26
N PHE A 252 6.08 1.08 -11.75
CA PHE A 252 5.05 1.73 -12.57
C PHE A 252 5.21 3.25 -12.68
N VAL A 253 6.08 3.83 -11.85
CA VAL A 253 6.40 5.27 -11.83
C VAL A 253 7.61 5.56 -12.75
N GLU A 254 8.09 4.56 -13.48
CA GLU A 254 9.42 4.59 -14.12
C GLU A 254 9.60 5.57 -15.29
N THR A 255 8.56 6.15 -15.88
CA THR A 255 8.73 6.76 -17.22
C THR A 255 7.94 8.03 -17.56
N GLU A 256 6.88 8.44 -16.82
CA GLU A 256 5.92 9.45 -17.33
C GLU A 256 5.87 10.81 -16.60
N HIS A 257 6.89 11.20 -15.82
CA HIS A 257 6.86 12.44 -15.01
C HIS A 257 5.68 12.51 -14.00
N THR A 258 5.07 11.36 -13.66
CA THR A 258 4.07 11.22 -12.60
C THR A 258 4.74 11.07 -11.24
N ASP A 259 5.46 12.11 -10.80
CA ASP A 259 6.14 12.08 -9.49
C ASP A 259 5.24 12.64 -8.37
N ASN A 260 4.02 13.11 -8.68
CA ASN A 260 3.10 13.68 -7.68
C ASN A 260 2.23 12.58 -7.04
N TYR A 261 2.64 12.05 -5.89
CA TYR A 261 1.72 11.21 -5.11
C TYR A 261 0.55 12.06 -4.57
N THR A 262 -0.65 11.52 -4.66
CA THR A 262 -1.87 12.05 -4.04
C THR A 262 -2.43 11.00 -3.11
N GLU A 263 -2.67 11.37 -1.86
CA GLU A 263 -3.33 10.50 -0.89
C GLU A 263 -4.73 10.11 -1.39
N SER A 264 -5.12 8.86 -1.16
CA SER A 264 -6.47 8.39 -1.42
C SER A 264 -6.98 7.57 -0.25
N THR A 265 -8.29 7.58 -0.04
CA THR A 265 -8.96 6.54 0.75
C THR A 265 -9.53 5.46 -0.15
N PHE A 266 -9.61 4.25 0.38
CA PHE A 266 -9.97 3.09 -0.43
C PHE A 266 -10.79 2.10 0.41
N LEU A 267 -11.76 1.46 -0.23
CA LEU A 267 -12.53 0.38 0.39
C LEU A 267 -12.68 -0.76 -0.61
N VAL A 268 -12.44 -1.99 -0.13
CA VAL A 268 -12.69 -3.24 -0.85
C VAL A 268 -13.62 -4.11 -0.05
N LYS A 269 -14.65 -4.62 -0.71
CA LYS A 269 -15.54 -5.63 -0.14
C LYS A 269 -15.83 -6.67 -1.21
N THR A 270 -16.06 -7.90 -0.78
CA THR A 270 -16.50 -8.98 -1.66
C THR A 270 -17.97 -9.29 -1.41
N PHE A 271 -18.73 -9.39 -2.50
CA PHE A 271 -20.13 -9.79 -2.47
C PHE A 271 -20.37 -10.83 -3.55
N ARG A 272 -21.22 -11.79 -3.23
CA ARG A 272 -21.60 -12.87 -4.12
C ARG A 272 -22.81 -12.45 -4.94
N SER A 273 -22.70 -12.63 -6.26
CA SER A 273 -23.81 -12.41 -7.20
C SER A 273 -23.77 -13.48 -8.28
N SER A 274 -24.94 -14.02 -8.64
CA SER A 274 -25.07 -15.03 -9.71
C SER A 274 -24.16 -16.26 -9.52
N GLY A 275 -23.93 -16.66 -8.27
CA GLY A 275 -23.13 -17.83 -7.93
C GLY A 275 -21.62 -17.61 -7.86
N VAL A 276 -21.11 -16.44 -8.24
CA VAL A 276 -19.67 -16.09 -8.19
C VAL A 276 -19.41 -14.89 -7.29
N ASP A 277 -18.21 -14.82 -6.72
CA ASP A 277 -17.79 -13.69 -5.89
C ASP A 277 -17.27 -12.55 -6.77
N PHE A 278 -17.66 -11.33 -6.41
CA PHE A 278 -17.19 -10.12 -7.04
C PHE A 278 -16.46 -9.26 -6.02
N LEU A 279 -15.31 -8.73 -6.44
CA LEU A 279 -14.59 -7.68 -5.78
C LEU A 279 -15.23 -6.34 -6.14
N HIS A 280 -15.82 -5.68 -5.16
CA HIS A 280 -16.30 -4.30 -5.28
C HIS A 280 -15.26 -3.40 -4.62
N TRP A 281 -14.83 -2.37 -5.34
CA TRP A 281 -13.84 -1.43 -4.81
C TRP A 281 -14.24 0.02 -5.10
N THR A 282 -13.80 0.91 -4.21
CA THR A 282 -13.90 2.35 -4.38
C THR A 282 -12.58 3.03 -4.01
N LEU A 283 -12.17 4.00 -4.81
CA LEU A 283 -10.97 4.82 -4.62
C LEU A 283 -11.37 6.30 -4.60
N GLU A 284 -11.02 6.99 -3.52
CA GLU A 284 -11.31 8.40 -3.31
C GLU A 284 -10.01 9.20 -3.17
N PRO A 285 -9.48 9.78 -4.26
CA PRO A 285 -8.35 10.70 -4.18
C PRO A 285 -8.71 11.92 -3.34
N SER A 286 -7.77 12.42 -2.53
CA SER A 286 -7.95 13.63 -1.74
C SER A 286 -8.19 14.87 -2.60
N ARG A 287 -7.66 14.86 -3.83
CA ARG A 287 -7.87 15.86 -4.86
C ARG A 287 -7.84 15.24 -6.25
N VAL A 288 -8.50 15.89 -7.20
CA VAL A 288 -8.42 15.56 -8.62
C VAL A 288 -8.00 16.80 -9.40
N ASN A 289 -6.87 16.69 -10.10
CA ASN A 289 -6.36 17.76 -10.96
C ASN A 289 -6.96 17.62 -12.36
N PHE A 290 -7.72 18.62 -12.78
CA PHE A 290 -8.33 18.72 -14.12
C PHE A 290 -7.53 19.67 -15.01
N GLY A 291 -7.42 19.34 -16.29
CA GLY A 291 -7.08 20.29 -17.34
C GLY A 291 -8.33 20.89 -17.96
N GLU A 292 -8.20 22.06 -18.59
CA GLU A 292 -9.30 22.69 -19.33
C GLU A 292 -9.09 22.54 -20.84
N ARG A 293 -10.13 22.08 -21.56
CA ARG A 293 -10.10 22.02 -23.02
C ARG A 293 -11.49 22.24 -23.59
N GLY A 294 -11.65 23.31 -24.38
CA GLY A 294 -12.92 23.61 -25.06
C GLY A 294 -14.08 23.90 -24.11
N GLY A 295 -13.82 24.65 -23.02
CA GLY A 295 -14.84 25.02 -22.02
C GLY A 295 -15.33 23.86 -21.14
N ARG A 296 -14.59 22.74 -21.12
CA ARG A 296 -14.85 21.58 -20.25
C ARG A 296 -13.61 21.23 -19.45
N LEU A 297 -13.85 20.73 -18.24
CA LEU A 297 -12.82 20.14 -17.40
C LEU A 297 -12.62 18.67 -17.80
N TYR A 298 -11.36 18.28 -17.95
CA TYR A 298 -10.94 16.97 -18.41
C TYR A 298 -9.85 16.40 -17.50
N ALA A 299 -9.95 15.11 -17.18
CA ALA A 299 -8.88 14.35 -16.58
C ALA A 299 -8.81 12.96 -17.22
N SER A 300 -7.61 12.52 -17.56
CA SER A 300 -7.34 11.20 -18.11
C SER A 300 -6.68 10.34 -17.06
N PHE A 301 -7.40 9.36 -16.53
CA PHE A 301 -6.82 8.43 -15.58
C PHE A 301 -6.44 7.11 -16.24
N GLU A 302 -5.40 6.46 -15.74
CA GLU A 302 -5.05 5.07 -16.00
C GLU A 302 -5.09 4.31 -14.68
N LEU A 303 -5.93 3.29 -14.61
CA LEU A 303 -6.05 2.40 -13.48
C LEU A 303 -5.35 1.09 -13.79
N VAL A 304 -4.37 0.71 -12.97
CA VAL A 304 -3.77 -0.62 -12.93
C VAL A 304 -4.32 -1.34 -11.71
N VAL A 305 -4.88 -2.54 -11.93
CA VAL A 305 -5.30 -3.48 -10.90
C VAL A 305 -4.45 -4.74 -11.05
N ARG A 306 -3.66 -5.08 -10.03
CA ARG A 306 -2.89 -6.32 -9.97
C ARG A 306 -3.35 -7.15 -8.78
N ILE A 307 -3.62 -8.43 -9.01
CA ILE A 307 -4.00 -9.42 -8.01
C ILE A 307 -2.89 -10.45 -7.96
N GLU A 308 -2.33 -10.67 -6.78
CA GLU A 308 -1.32 -11.69 -6.50
C GLU A 308 -1.83 -12.67 -5.46
N ASP A 309 -1.39 -13.92 -5.52
CA ASP A 309 -1.62 -14.87 -4.45
C ASP A 309 -0.69 -14.61 -3.24
N LYS A 310 -0.90 -15.37 -2.15
CA LYS A 310 -0.06 -15.30 -0.94
C LYS A 310 1.43 -15.60 -1.17
N SER A 311 1.81 -16.22 -2.29
CA SER A 311 3.19 -16.53 -2.67
C SER A 311 3.84 -15.44 -3.54
N GLY A 312 3.09 -14.39 -3.91
CA GLY A 312 3.55 -13.33 -4.80
C GLY A 312 3.46 -13.68 -6.28
N ARG A 313 2.73 -14.74 -6.64
CA ARG A 313 2.46 -15.06 -8.05
C ARG A 313 1.35 -14.14 -8.56
N SER A 314 1.55 -13.52 -9.72
CA SER A 314 0.50 -12.77 -10.40
C SER A 314 -0.65 -13.69 -10.81
N VAL A 315 -1.85 -13.37 -10.35
CA VAL A 315 -3.11 -14.09 -10.62
C VAL A 315 -3.92 -13.39 -11.70
N TYR A 316 -3.92 -12.05 -11.68
CA TYR A 316 -4.62 -11.23 -12.66
C TYR A 316 -4.03 -9.83 -12.69
N GLU A 317 -3.91 -9.24 -13.88
CA GLU A 317 -3.54 -7.85 -14.06
C GLU A 317 -4.42 -7.20 -15.13
N ARG A 318 -4.85 -5.97 -14.87
CA ARG A 318 -5.64 -5.17 -15.80
C ARG A 318 -5.20 -3.72 -15.75
N THR A 319 -4.93 -3.15 -16.91
CA THR A 319 -4.73 -1.72 -17.11
C THR A 319 -5.89 -1.15 -17.91
N GLU A 320 -6.49 -0.07 -17.44
CA GLU A 320 -7.68 0.52 -18.08
C GLU A 320 -7.66 2.05 -17.99
N GLU A 321 -7.99 2.73 -19.08
CA GLU A 321 -8.15 4.18 -19.08
C GLU A 321 -9.55 4.59 -18.57
N ILE A 322 -9.60 5.68 -17.81
CA ILE A 322 -10.81 6.28 -17.29
C ILE A 322 -10.82 7.75 -17.70
N PRO A 323 -11.42 8.08 -18.86
CA PRO A 323 -11.57 9.46 -19.29
C PRO A 323 -12.70 10.13 -18.49
N LEU A 324 -12.36 11.13 -17.70
CA LEU A 324 -13.31 11.95 -16.95
C LEU A 324 -13.52 13.28 -17.68
N ARG A 325 -14.79 13.59 -17.99
CA ARG A 325 -15.22 14.83 -18.64
C ARG A 325 -16.38 15.42 -17.89
N ILE A 326 -16.19 16.61 -17.32
CA ILE A 326 -17.22 17.30 -16.55
C ILE A 326 -17.35 18.75 -17.01
N THR A 327 -18.53 19.30 -16.83
CA THR A 327 -18.80 20.74 -17.05
C THR A 327 -18.39 21.55 -15.82
N PRO A 328 -18.06 22.85 -15.98
CA PRO A 328 -17.82 23.74 -14.85
C PRO A 328 -18.99 23.79 -13.85
N GLU A 329 -20.23 23.69 -14.36
CA GLU A 329 -21.44 23.68 -13.54
C GLU A 329 -21.53 22.40 -12.69
N GLN A 330 -21.24 21.23 -13.27
CA GLN A 330 -21.18 19.98 -12.52
C GLN A 330 -20.08 20.02 -11.46
N TYR A 331 -18.89 20.53 -11.81
CA TYR A 331 -17.81 20.68 -10.83
C TYR A 331 -18.24 21.57 -9.66
N LYS A 332 -18.85 22.72 -9.94
CA LYS A 332 -19.35 23.65 -8.92
C LYS A 332 -20.43 23.03 -8.02
N GLN A 333 -21.33 22.22 -8.57
CA GLN A 333 -22.35 21.51 -7.79
C GLN A 333 -21.74 20.50 -6.80
N HIS A 334 -20.58 19.95 -7.13
CA HIS A 334 -19.90 18.91 -6.37
C HIS A 334 -18.59 19.38 -5.74
N GLU A 335 -18.34 20.70 -5.65
CA GLU A 335 -17.05 21.28 -5.22
C GLU A 335 -16.63 20.85 -3.80
N ARG A 336 -17.60 20.50 -2.95
CA ARG A 336 -17.39 20.05 -1.57
C ARG A 336 -17.36 18.53 -1.42
N GLN A 337 -17.63 17.79 -2.48
CA GLN A 337 -17.65 16.33 -2.48
C GLN A 337 -16.32 15.78 -3.01
N ARG A 338 -15.86 14.70 -2.39
CA ARG A 338 -14.73 13.92 -2.92
C ARG A 338 -15.20 13.12 -4.12
N PHE A 339 -14.37 13.02 -5.15
CA PHE A 339 -14.61 12.08 -6.24
C PHE A 339 -14.32 10.65 -5.76
N ALA A 340 -15.22 9.71 -6.08
CA ALA A 340 -15.01 8.29 -5.83
C ALA A 340 -15.07 7.50 -7.14
N PHE A 341 -13.98 6.84 -7.51
CA PHE A 341 -13.98 5.86 -8.60
C PHE A 341 -14.43 4.52 -8.07
N GLN A 342 -15.45 3.92 -8.67
CA GLN A 342 -15.94 2.61 -8.27
C GLN A 342 -16.05 1.67 -9.46
N ASP A 343 -15.70 0.41 -9.24
CA ASP A 343 -15.85 -0.65 -10.23
C ASP A 343 -15.92 -2.02 -9.55
N ILE A 344 -16.20 -3.03 -10.36
CA ILE A 344 -16.40 -4.40 -9.94
C ILE A 344 -15.63 -5.37 -10.85
N LEU A 345 -15.09 -6.43 -10.28
CA LEU A 345 -14.47 -7.52 -11.06
C LEU A 345 -14.78 -8.88 -10.40
N PRO A 346 -15.02 -9.95 -11.19
CA PRO A 346 -15.22 -11.28 -10.63
C PRO A 346 -13.88 -11.80 -10.07
N ILE A 347 -13.94 -12.52 -8.95
CA ILE A 347 -12.75 -13.05 -8.27
C ILE A 347 -12.96 -14.49 -7.79
N ILE A 348 -11.94 -15.32 -7.92
CA ILE A 348 -11.97 -16.70 -7.43
C ILE A 348 -11.78 -16.77 -5.90
N PRO A 349 -12.19 -17.85 -5.22
CA PRO A 349 -11.87 -18.06 -3.81
C PRO A 349 -10.35 -18.16 -3.57
N GLY A 350 -9.87 -17.61 -2.44
CA GLY A 350 -8.45 -17.64 -2.08
C GLY A 350 -7.98 -16.47 -1.23
N GLU A 351 -6.68 -16.45 -0.93
CA GLU A 351 -6.00 -15.37 -0.23
C GLU A 351 -5.19 -14.55 -1.24
N PHE A 352 -5.47 -13.25 -1.31
CA PHE A 352 -4.91 -12.36 -2.32
C PHE A 352 -4.31 -11.09 -1.72
N ARG A 353 -3.30 -10.58 -2.41
CA ARG A 353 -2.86 -9.19 -2.34
C ARG A 353 -3.34 -8.48 -3.60
N VAL A 354 -4.05 -7.38 -3.44
CA VAL A 354 -4.55 -6.57 -4.55
C VAL A 354 -3.90 -5.20 -4.48
N LEU A 355 -3.20 -4.84 -5.55
CA LEU A 355 -2.61 -3.53 -5.76
C LEU A 355 -3.50 -2.74 -6.74
N PHE A 356 -3.90 -1.56 -6.30
CA PHE A 356 -4.51 -0.54 -7.14
C PHE A 356 -3.52 0.59 -7.35
N LEU A 357 -3.31 0.99 -8.59
CA LEU A 357 -2.54 2.18 -8.95
C LEU A 357 -3.38 3.02 -9.90
N LEU A 358 -3.74 4.22 -9.47
CA LEU A 358 -4.49 5.19 -10.27
C LEU A 358 -3.54 6.32 -10.65
N LYS A 359 -3.23 6.45 -11.94
CA LYS A 359 -2.42 7.55 -12.48
C LYS A 359 -3.33 8.58 -13.14
N ASN A 360 -3.19 9.85 -12.80
CA ASN A 360 -3.76 10.96 -13.54
C ASN A 360 -2.75 11.45 -14.57
N LYS A 361 -2.91 11.04 -15.83
CA LYS A 361 -2.05 11.46 -16.95
C LYS A 361 -2.18 12.96 -17.23
N THR A 362 -3.28 13.60 -16.84
CA THR A 362 -3.50 15.04 -17.04
C THR A 362 -2.83 15.87 -15.95
N GLY A 363 -3.05 15.53 -14.68
CA GLY A 363 -2.45 16.21 -13.52
C GLY A 363 -1.01 15.79 -13.20
N ARG A 364 -0.49 14.75 -13.88
CA ARG A 364 0.81 14.10 -13.59
C ARG A 364 0.93 13.67 -12.13
N ASP A 365 -0.18 13.22 -11.56
CA ASP A 365 -0.28 12.69 -10.21
C ASP A 365 -0.68 11.22 -10.22
N PHE A 366 -0.46 10.53 -9.10
CA PHE A 366 -0.88 9.14 -8.95
C PHE A 366 -1.22 8.83 -7.50
N SER A 367 -1.98 7.76 -7.31
CA SER A 367 -2.23 7.17 -6.00
C SER A 367 -2.17 5.66 -6.07
N SER A 368 -1.79 5.03 -4.97
CA SER A 368 -1.63 3.59 -4.89
C SER A 368 -2.12 3.04 -3.56
N GLN A 369 -2.75 1.86 -3.59
CA GLN A 369 -3.17 1.14 -2.40
C GLN A 369 -2.94 -0.36 -2.58
N GLU A 370 -2.30 -1.01 -1.60
CA GLU A 370 -2.27 -2.46 -1.47
C GLU A 370 -3.27 -2.92 -0.40
N ILE A 371 -4.01 -4.00 -0.69
CA ILE A 371 -4.94 -4.63 0.24
C ILE A 371 -4.72 -6.13 0.28
N ARG A 372 -4.69 -6.69 1.49
CA ARG A 372 -4.78 -8.13 1.72
C ARG A 372 -6.24 -8.49 1.91
N MET A 373 -6.69 -9.53 1.20
CA MET A 373 -8.08 -9.97 1.27
C MET A 373 -8.20 -11.49 1.17
N SER A 374 -9.23 -12.00 1.83
CA SER A 374 -9.64 -13.40 1.79
C SER A 374 -11.00 -13.50 1.12
N VAL A 375 -11.10 -14.33 0.09
CA VAL A 375 -12.36 -14.66 -0.60
C VAL A 375 -12.76 -16.06 -0.14
N PRO A 376 -13.84 -16.21 0.64
CA PRO A 376 -14.22 -17.50 1.21
C PRO A 376 -14.65 -18.48 0.11
N GLY A 377 -14.33 -19.76 0.29
CA GLY A 377 -14.87 -20.82 -0.55
C GLY A 377 -16.34 -21.11 -0.24
N SER A 378 -16.99 -21.87 -1.12
CA SER A 378 -18.38 -22.33 -0.94
C SER A 378 -18.53 -23.49 0.06
N ALA A 379 -17.49 -23.83 0.81
CA ALA A 379 -17.48 -24.89 1.79
C ALA A 379 -17.09 -24.33 3.16
N GLY A 380 -17.85 -24.65 4.20
CA GLY A 380 -17.55 -24.20 5.56
C GLY A 380 -18.80 -24.06 6.43
N PRO A 381 -18.62 -23.68 7.71
CA PRO A 381 -19.74 -23.34 8.59
C PRO A 381 -20.47 -22.08 8.11
N ALA A 382 -21.67 -21.86 8.66
CA ALA A 382 -22.39 -20.61 8.47
C ALA A 382 -21.50 -19.42 8.89
N ALA A 383 -21.47 -18.39 8.06
CA ALA A 383 -20.64 -17.21 8.26
C ALA A 383 -21.38 -15.95 7.79
N LEU A 384 -20.88 -14.78 8.17
CA LEU A 384 -21.29 -13.51 7.61
C LEU A 384 -20.13 -12.94 6.78
N GLY A 385 -20.43 -12.59 5.52
CA GLY A 385 -19.51 -11.94 4.59
C GLY A 385 -19.12 -10.53 5.03
N PRO A 386 -18.34 -9.78 4.23
CA PRO A 386 -17.95 -8.42 4.56
C PRO A 386 -19.18 -7.53 4.85
N MET A 387 -19.09 -6.72 5.89
CA MET A 387 -20.11 -5.72 6.22
C MET A 387 -19.86 -4.45 5.43
N LEU A 388 -20.89 -3.87 4.80
CA LEU A 388 -20.85 -2.54 4.21
C LEU A 388 -21.67 -1.60 5.10
N LEU A 389 -21.01 -0.67 5.78
CA LEU A 389 -21.68 0.43 6.46
C LEU A 389 -22.04 1.51 5.45
N PHE A 390 -23.26 2.05 5.54
CA PHE A 390 -23.73 3.07 4.61
C PHE A 390 -24.65 4.08 5.32
N ARG A 391 -24.74 5.28 4.72
CA ARG A 391 -25.56 6.38 5.24
C ARG A 391 -26.91 6.48 4.53
N ALA A 392 -26.95 6.12 3.24
CA ALA A 392 -28.15 6.14 2.43
C ALA A 392 -28.10 5.07 1.33
N LYS A 393 -29.24 4.81 0.68
CA LYS A 393 -29.33 3.98 -0.51
C LYS A 393 -30.37 4.53 -1.47
N GLU A 394 -30.20 4.22 -2.74
CA GLU A 394 -31.12 4.59 -3.82
C GLU A 394 -31.59 3.34 -4.56
N ALA A 395 -32.85 3.30 -4.96
CA ALA A 395 -33.34 2.22 -5.81
C ALA A 395 -32.68 2.32 -7.19
N LEU A 396 -32.23 1.19 -7.72
CA LEU A 396 -31.70 1.13 -9.09
C LEU A 396 -32.80 1.53 -10.09
N LYS A 397 -32.41 2.29 -11.12
CA LYS A 397 -33.35 2.75 -12.15
C LYS A 397 -33.74 1.58 -13.07
N PRO A 398 -34.94 1.61 -13.68
CA PRO A 398 -35.34 0.59 -14.65
C PRO A 398 -34.29 0.44 -15.78
N GLY A 399 -33.85 -0.79 -16.04
CA GLY A 399 -32.80 -1.09 -17.02
C GLY A 399 -31.37 -1.10 -16.48
N GLU A 400 -31.12 -0.59 -15.27
CA GLU A 400 -29.82 -0.73 -14.60
C GLU A 400 -29.59 -2.15 -14.06
N ASP A 401 -30.65 -2.93 -13.89
CA ASP A 401 -30.63 -4.36 -13.54
C ASP A 401 -29.90 -5.23 -14.57
N ARG A 402 -29.72 -4.73 -15.80
CA ARG A 402 -28.96 -5.40 -16.88
C ARG A 402 -27.44 -5.23 -16.73
N PHE A 403 -26.99 -4.41 -15.79
CA PHE A 403 -25.59 -4.12 -15.56
C PHE A 403 -25.20 -4.45 -14.12
N LEU A 404 -23.96 -4.87 -13.95
CA LEU A 404 -23.31 -4.93 -12.65
C LEU A 404 -22.64 -3.59 -12.37
N LYS A 405 -22.84 -3.09 -11.16
CA LYS A 405 -22.29 -1.82 -10.69
C LYS A 405 -21.72 -2.02 -9.29
N ALA A 406 -20.62 -1.34 -8.99
CA ALA A 406 -19.98 -1.44 -7.68
C ALA A 406 -20.95 -0.99 -6.57
N PHE A 407 -21.00 -1.76 -5.48
CA PHE A 407 -21.90 -1.53 -4.35
C PHE A 407 -23.39 -1.36 -4.71
N ALA A 408 -23.81 -2.00 -5.81
CA ALA A 408 -25.22 -2.16 -6.17
C ALA A 408 -25.64 -3.62 -5.92
N LEU A 409 -26.46 -3.86 -4.91
CA LEU A 409 -26.87 -5.22 -4.49
C LEU A 409 -28.37 -5.22 -4.15
N ASP A 410 -29.04 -6.33 -4.44
CA ASP A 410 -30.46 -6.55 -4.12
C ASP A 410 -31.40 -5.39 -4.56
N GLY A 411 -31.11 -4.75 -5.69
CA GLY A 411 -31.90 -3.65 -6.25
C GLY A 411 -31.56 -2.26 -5.71
N TRP A 412 -30.54 -2.14 -4.86
CA TRP A 412 -30.14 -0.89 -4.21
C TRP A 412 -28.72 -0.49 -4.57
N GLN A 413 -28.51 0.79 -4.89
CA GLN A 413 -27.20 1.42 -4.87
C GLN A 413 -26.94 1.95 -3.46
N PHE A 414 -25.90 1.45 -2.79
CA PHE A 414 -25.50 1.97 -1.48
C PHE A 414 -24.64 3.21 -1.60
N LEU A 415 -24.89 4.20 -0.74
CA LEU A 415 -24.16 5.45 -0.63
C LEU A 415 -23.48 5.52 0.74
N PHE A 416 -22.16 5.56 0.71
CA PHE A 416 -21.32 5.45 1.89
C PHE A 416 -20.05 6.29 1.75
N ASP A 417 -19.33 6.43 2.85
CA ASP A 417 -18.04 7.10 2.92
C ASP A 417 -16.96 6.04 3.15
N THR A 418 -15.86 6.06 2.39
CA THR A 418 -14.77 5.07 2.55
C THR A 418 -14.14 5.06 3.95
N ARG A 419 -14.26 6.15 4.72
CA ARG A 419 -13.70 6.27 6.08
C ARG A 419 -14.65 5.76 7.17
N ASN A 420 -15.86 5.33 6.81
CA ASN A 420 -16.92 4.99 7.77
C ASN A 420 -17.13 6.09 8.83
N GLU A 421 -17.02 7.35 8.42
CA GLU A 421 -17.35 8.48 9.27
C GLU A 421 -18.87 8.68 9.25
N PHE A 422 -19.46 9.06 10.36
CA PHE A 422 -20.89 9.35 10.47
C PHE A 422 -21.12 10.66 11.24
N PRO A 423 -22.02 11.54 10.74
CA PRO A 423 -22.42 12.71 11.51
C PRO A 423 -23.26 12.31 12.72
N ARG A 424 -23.23 13.14 13.77
CA ARG A 424 -23.92 12.84 15.05
C ARG A 424 -25.44 12.68 14.90
N ASP A 425 -26.05 13.51 14.07
CA ASP A 425 -27.47 13.48 13.71
C ASP A 425 -27.78 12.49 12.56
N GLY A 426 -26.77 11.73 12.13
CA GLY A 426 -26.89 10.77 11.05
C GLY A 426 -27.55 9.46 11.45
N VAL A 427 -27.81 8.67 10.41
CA VAL A 427 -28.29 7.30 10.50
C VAL A 427 -27.18 6.37 10.01
N LEU A 428 -26.91 5.34 10.80
CA LEU A 428 -26.06 4.21 10.43
C LEU A 428 -26.95 3.06 9.93
N SER A 429 -26.57 2.48 8.81
CA SER A 429 -27.19 1.27 8.26
C SER A 429 -26.09 0.34 7.76
N PHE A 430 -26.37 -0.96 7.64
CA PHE A 430 -25.40 -1.91 7.11
C PHE A 430 -26.03 -2.97 6.21
N TYR A 431 -25.21 -3.47 5.30
CA TYR A 431 -25.52 -4.62 4.45
C TYR A 431 -24.48 -5.72 4.65
N VAL A 432 -24.92 -6.98 4.81
CA VAL A 432 -24.04 -8.14 4.95
C VAL A 432 -24.66 -9.40 4.36
N GLN A 433 -23.90 -10.17 3.58
CA GLN A 433 -24.40 -11.44 3.03
C GLN A 433 -24.07 -12.62 3.94
N PRO A 434 -25.06 -13.45 4.33
CA PRO A 434 -24.77 -14.72 4.97
C PRO A 434 -24.15 -15.69 3.95
N ALA A 435 -23.12 -16.41 4.39
CA ALA A 435 -22.46 -17.46 3.62
C ALA A 435 -22.71 -18.81 4.29
N ASN A 436 -22.87 -19.86 3.47
CA ASN A 436 -23.05 -21.25 3.92
C ASN A 436 -24.18 -21.43 4.97
N LEU A 437 -25.24 -20.63 4.89
CA LEU A 437 -26.31 -20.64 5.90
C LEU A 437 -26.98 -22.01 6.02
N ALA A 438 -27.14 -22.72 4.90
CA ALA A 438 -27.69 -24.07 4.86
C ALA A 438 -26.88 -25.08 5.71
N ALA A 439 -25.58 -24.84 5.93
CA ALA A 439 -24.74 -25.70 6.77
C ALA A 439 -25.14 -25.68 8.25
N SER A 440 -25.94 -24.69 8.69
CA SER A 440 -26.49 -24.65 10.05
C SER A 440 -27.55 -25.73 10.31
N GLY A 441 -28.19 -26.27 9.26
CA GLY A 441 -29.32 -27.19 9.39
C GLY A 441 -30.61 -26.57 9.96
N LEU A 442 -30.60 -25.26 10.25
CA LEU A 442 -31.74 -24.52 10.81
C LEU A 442 -32.56 -23.87 9.72
N LYS A 443 -33.86 -23.70 9.97
CA LYS A 443 -34.73 -22.92 9.07
C LYS A 443 -34.46 -21.44 9.28
N THR A 444 -34.52 -20.66 8.20
CA THR A 444 -34.34 -19.20 8.26
C THR A 444 -35.38 -18.50 9.14
N SER A 445 -36.56 -19.11 9.34
CA SER A 445 -37.60 -18.64 10.27
C SER A 445 -37.18 -18.65 11.73
N ASP A 446 -36.21 -19.50 12.09
CA ASP A 446 -35.80 -19.74 13.47
C ASP A 446 -34.57 -18.90 13.84
N LEU A 447 -34.16 -18.00 12.93
CA LEU A 447 -32.97 -17.17 13.04
C LEU A 447 -33.33 -15.70 13.25
N ALA A 448 -32.50 -15.02 14.02
CA ALA A 448 -32.54 -13.58 14.20
C ALA A 448 -31.15 -12.98 14.00
N VAL A 449 -31.12 -11.68 13.75
CA VAL A 449 -29.89 -10.88 13.70
C VAL A 449 -29.89 -9.97 14.92
N ARG A 450 -28.88 -10.11 15.77
CA ARG A 450 -28.61 -9.19 16.87
C ARG A 450 -27.52 -8.23 16.45
N THR A 451 -27.77 -6.94 16.59
CA THR A 451 -26.79 -5.89 16.32
C THR A 451 -26.42 -5.19 17.61
N GLU A 452 -25.13 -4.98 17.82
CA GLU A 452 -24.58 -4.31 19.00
C GLU A 452 -23.56 -3.26 18.56
N ILE A 453 -23.58 -2.09 19.20
CA ILE A 453 -22.58 -1.03 19.02
C ILE A 453 -21.85 -0.85 20.34
N ARG A 454 -20.51 -0.93 20.31
CA ARG A 454 -19.62 -0.74 21.46
C ARG A 454 -18.69 0.42 21.22
N SER A 455 -18.46 1.23 22.24
CA SER A 455 -17.43 2.28 22.20
C SER A 455 -16.05 1.63 22.34
N ALA A 456 -15.03 2.15 21.65
CA ALA A 456 -13.65 1.69 21.83
C ALA A 456 -13.15 1.84 23.29
N GLU A 457 -13.79 2.69 24.09
CA GLU A 457 -13.45 2.95 25.50
C GLU A 457 -14.20 2.04 26.49
N SER A 458 -15.18 1.25 26.02
CA SER A 458 -16.02 0.43 26.89
C SER A 458 -16.47 -0.87 26.24
N ASN A 459 -16.39 -1.97 27.00
CA ASN A 459 -16.87 -3.27 26.55
C ASN A 459 -18.40 -3.43 26.63
N ALA A 460 -19.11 -2.53 27.32
CA ALA A 460 -20.56 -2.56 27.39
C ALA A 460 -21.19 -2.02 26.09
N PRO A 461 -22.23 -2.66 25.52
CA PRO A 461 -22.89 -2.16 24.34
C PRO A 461 -23.59 -0.83 24.66
N ALA A 462 -23.24 0.21 23.90
CA ALA A 462 -23.90 1.52 23.95
C ALA A 462 -25.27 1.49 23.25
N TRP A 463 -25.48 0.54 22.34
CA TRP A 463 -26.74 0.30 21.65
C TRP A 463 -26.87 -1.18 21.29
N THR A 464 -28.07 -1.73 21.36
CA THR A 464 -28.36 -3.12 20.96
C THR A 464 -29.80 -3.25 20.46
N GLU A 465 -30.00 -4.06 19.44
CA GLU A 465 -31.32 -4.42 18.93
C GLU A 465 -31.27 -5.82 18.29
N THR A 466 -32.37 -6.56 18.35
CA THR A 466 -32.52 -7.88 17.69
C THR A 466 -33.73 -7.87 16.77
N ARG A 467 -33.56 -8.27 15.51
CA ARG A 467 -34.65 -8.39 14.53
C ARG A 467 -34.70 -9.81 13.95
N PRO A 468 -35.90 -10.39 13.70
CA PRO A 468 -36.02 -11.66 13.00
C PRO A 468 -35.35 -11.60 11.62
N LEU A 469 -34.65 -12.66 11.21
CA LEU A 469 -33.91 -12.69 9.95
C LEU A 469 -34.84 -12.40 8.75
N ALA A 470 -36.06 -12.95 8.75
CA ALA A 470 -37.04 -12.71 7.69
C ALA A 470 -37.44 -11.23 7.52
N GLY A 471 -37.31 -10.41 8.57
CA GLY A 471 -37.61 -8.98 8.52
C GLY A 471 -36.48 -8.13 7.95
N VAL A 472 -35.23 -8.61 8.02
CA VAL A 472 -34.03 -7.91 7.53
C VAL A 472 -33.41 -8.56 6.30
N MET A 473 -33.89 -9.74 5.91
CA MET A 473 -33.53 -10.43 4.67
C MET A 473 -34.79 -11.04 4.04
N PRO A 474 -35.62 -10.22 3.37
CA PRO A 474 -36.81 -10.67 2.65
C PRO A 474 -36.50 -11.74 1.59
N SER A 475 -37.53 -12.52 1.22
CA SER A 475 -37.40 -13.56 0.18
C SER A 475 -36.96 -12.94 -1.16
N GLY A 476 -35.94 -13.53 -1.78
CA GLY A 476 -35.35 -13.06 -3.04
C GLY A 476 -34.16 -12.11 -2.87
N GLN A 477 -33.88 -11.62 -1.65
CA GLN A 477 -32.65 -10.89 -1.35
C GLN A 477 -31.51 -11.85 -0.99
N SER A 478 -30.29 -11.44 -1.31
CA SER A 478 -29.08 -12.21 -1.06
C SER A 478 -28.37 -11.80 0.24
N GLY A 479 -28.70 -10.64 0.81
CA GLY A 479 -28.11 -10.14 2.04
C GLY A 479 -29.09 -9.61 3.08
N ILE A 480 -28.58 -9.51 4.30
CA ILE A 480 -29.20 -8.84 5.43
C ILE A 480 -29.01 -7.34 5.24
N LEU A 481 -30.13 -6.61 5.15
CA LEU A 481 -30.20 -5.17 5.07
C LEU A 481 -30.76 -4.62 6.39
N TRP A 482 -29.88 -4.00 7.19
CA TRP A 482 -30.25 -3.37 8.46
C TRP A 482 -30.27 -1.87 8.33
N GLU A 483 -31.43 -1.27 8.54
CA GLU A 483 -31.65 0.16 8.35
C GLU A 483 -32.07 0.86 9.65
N GLY A 484 -31.66 2.14 9.75
CA GLY A 484 -32.29 3.09 10.66
C GLY A 484 -31.67 3.21 12.06
N ILE A 485 -30.39 2.91 12.25
CA ILE A 485 -29.73 3.10 13.55
C ILE A 485 -29.43 4.59 13.75
N GLY A 486 -30.23 5.28 14.58
CA GLY A 486 -29.98 6.68 14.93
C GLY A 486 -28.80 6.84 15.88
N LEU A 487 -27.89 7.78 15.57
CA LEU A 487 -26.63 7.94 16.32
C LEU A 487 -26.65 9.09 17.35
N ALA A 488 -27.75 9.85 17.43
CA ALA A 488 -27.83 11.08 18.22
C ALA A 488 -27.61 10.88 19.74
N SER A 489 -27.92 9.69 20.26
CA SER A 489 -27.72 9.32 21.67
C SER A 489 -26.28 8.94 22.01
N LEU A 490 -25.45 8.65 21.01
CA LEU A 490 -24.05 8.26 21.19
C LEU A 490 -23.15 9.50 21.29
N LYS A 491 -22.08 9.40 22.07
CA LYS A 491 -21.05 10.45 22.17
C LYS A 491 -20.11 10.36 20.96
N PRO A 492 -19.60 11.48 20.43
CA PRO A 492 -18.55 11.44 19.41
C PRO A 492 -17.36 10.57 19.85
N GLY A 493 -16.80 9.79 18.93
CA GLY A 493 -15.72 8.84 19.24
C GLY A 493 -15.67 7.66 18.27
N TYR A 494 -14.85 6.67 18.61
CA TYR A 494 -14.64 5.45 17.84
C TYR A 494 -15.54 4.32 18.34
N TYR A 495 -16.17 3.61 17.41
CA TYR A 495 -17.11 2.54 17.71
C TYR A 495 -16.86 1.29 16.86
N GLU A 496 -17.13 0.14 17.45
CA GLU A 496 -17.30 -1.13 16.76
C GLU A 496 -18.80 -1.44 16.66
N ILE A 497 -19.24 -1.88 15.48
CA ILE A 497 -20.56 -2.46 15.27
C ILE A 497 -20.42 -3.95 14.98
N GLU A 498 -21.20 -4.76 15.67
CA GLU A 498 -21.28 -6.21 15.47
C GLU A 498 -22.67 -6.59 14.97
N ALA A 499 -22.74 -7.38 13.91
CA ALA A 499 -23.95 -8.12 13.53
C ALA A 499 -23.73 -9.62 13.80
N ALA A 500 -24.60 -10.20 14.61
CA ALA A 500 -24.55 -11.59 15.02
C ALA A 500 -25.81 -12.34 14.55
N LEU A 501 -25.61 -13.42 13.81
CA LEU A 501 -26.67 -14.36 13.46
C LEU A 501 -26.86 -15.32 14.64
N ILE A 502 -28.07 -15.35 15.20
CA ILE A 502 -28.41 -16.15 16.37
C ILE A 502 -29.59 -17.09 16.08
N ASP A 503 -29.63 -18.22 16.78
CA ASP A 503 -30.79 -19.12 16.79
C ASP A 503 -31.80 -18.77 17.90
N GLY A 504 -32.92 -19.51 17.96
CA GLY A 504 -33.94 -19.34 19.00
C GLY A 504 -33.50 -19.63 20.44
N SER A 505 -32.29 -20.17 20.64
CA SER A 505 -31.66 -20.34 21.96
C SER A 505 -30.67 -19.22 22.30
N GLU A 506 -30.64 -18.16 21.49
CA GLU A 506 -29.66 -17.07 21.51
C GLU A 506 -28.21 -17.50 21.26
N ARG A 507 -27.99 -18.72 20.76
CA ARG A 507 -26.66 -19.17 20.40
C ARG A 507 -26.19 -18.41 19.15
N LYS A 508 -25.03 -17.77 19.27
CA LYS A 508 -24.34 -17.09 18.16
C LYS A 508 -23.79 -18.12 17.17
N LEU A 509 -24.36 -18.15 15.97
CA LEU A 509 -23.97 -19.05 14.87
C LEU A 509 -22.82 -18.46 14.05
N ALA A 510 -22.91 -17.17 13.76
CA ALA A 510 -21.92 -16.40 13.02
C ALA A 510 -21.99 -14.93 13.44
N PHE A 511 -20.90 -14.20 13.27
CA PHE A 511 -20.91 -12.75 13.48
C PHE A 511 -19.91 -12.05 12.56
N ARG A 512 -20.11 -10.75 12.39
CA ARG A 512 -19.20 -9.86 11.67
C ARG A 512 -19.13 -8.54 12.40
N THR A 513 -17.92 -7.99 12.51
CA THR A 513 -17.69 -6.64 13.03
C THR A 513 -17.21 -5.72 11.92
N ASP A 514 -17.48 -4.42 12.08
CA ASP A 514 -16.85 -3.33 11.36
C ASP A 514 -16.70 -2.11 12.30
N HIS A 515 -15.93 -1.12 11.90
CA HIS A 515 -15.64 0.05 12.71
C HIS A 515 -16.16 1.32 12.04
N PHE A 516 -16.59 2.27 12.86
CA PHE A 516 -17.01 3.59 12.39
C PHE A 516 -16.61 4.69 13.38
N VAL A 517 -16.54 5.92 12.87
CA VAL A 517 -16.23 7.11 13.66
C VAL A 517 -17.45 8.01 13.72
N LEU A 518 -17.88 8.36 14.93
CA LEU A 518 -18.92 9.35 15.15
C LEU A 518 -18.30 10.73 15.33
N LEU A 519 -18.58 11.64 14.41
CA LEU A 519 -17.94 12.95 14.34
C LEU A 519 -18.48 13.94 15.39
N THR A 520 -17.62 14.86 15.82
CA THR A 520 -17.97 15.96 16.73
C THR A 520 -18.72 17.10 16.04
N GLN A 521 -18.52 17.26 14.72
CA GLN A 521 -19.15 18.28 13.88
C GLN A 521 -20.00 17.63 12.77
N ALA A 522 -20.70 18.46 11.99
CA ALA A 522 -21.42 18.01 10.80
C ALA A 522 -20.45 17.26 9.87
N GLY A 523 -20.85 16.07 9.43
CA GLY A 523 -20.00 15.18 8.64
C GLY A 523 -19.82 15.64 7.20
N SER A 524 -18.74 15.17 6.56
CA SER A 524 -18.48 15.41 5.14
C SER A 524 -19.66 14.93 4.27
N PRO A 525 -19.98 15.63 3.17
CA PRO A 525 -20.98 15.15 2.23
C PRO A 525 -20.55 13.81 1.63
N LEU A 526 -21.53 12.99 1.25
CA LEU A 526 -21.25 11.72 0.57
C LEU A 526 -20.43 11.96 -0.71
N PRO A 527 -19.48 11.07 -1.05
CA PRO A 527 -18.66 11.21 -2.25
C PRO A 527 -19.48 11.26 -3.54
N TRP A 528 -18.99 11.99 -4.53
CA TRP A 528 -19.52 11.95 -5.89
C TRP A 528 -18.96 10.71 -6.61
N ALA A 529 -19.75 9.64 -6.62
CA ALA A 529 -19.35 8.35 -7.16
C ALA A 529 -19.44 8.30 -8.70
N TYR A 530 -18.30 8.14 -9.34
CA TYR A 530 -18.19 7.64 -10.71
C TYR A 530 -18.08 6.11 -10.65
N SER A 531 -19.21 5.44 -10.86
CA SER A 531 -19.29 3.98 -10.79
C SER A 531 -19.52 3.38 -12.17
N ARG A 532 -18.56 2.58 -12.64
CA ARG A 532 -18.57 1.99 -13.99
C ARG A 532 -19.61 0.86 -14.06
N GLN A 533 -20.37 0.83 -15.15
CA GLN A 533 -21.31 -0.25 -15.44
C GLN A 533 -20.57 -1.37 -16.20
N ARG A 534 -20.70 -2.60 -15.72
CA ARG A 534 -20.21 -3.83 -16.35
C ARG A 534 -21.41 -4.64 -16.86
N PRO A 535 -21.26 -5.46 -17.90
CA PRO A 535 -22.32 -6.38 -18.31
C PRO A 535 -22.74 -7.31 -17.15
N ALA A 536 -24.02 -7.70 -17.11
CA ALA A 536 -24.49 -8.73 -16.19
C ALA A 536 -23.74 -10.06 -16.37
N PHE A 537 -23.61 -10.82 -15.29
CA PHE A 537 -23.04 -12.15 -15.33
C PHE A 537 -24.10 -13.18 -15.76
N PRO A 538 -23.76 -14.17 -16.60
CA PRO A 538 -22.46 -14.38 -17.24
C PRO A 538 -22.27 -13.52 -18.49
N SER A 539 -21.11 -12.87 -18.60
CA SER A 539 -20.62 -12.25 -19.83
C SER A 539 -19.31 -12.89 -20.28
N ALA A 540 -19.00 -12.85 -21.58
CA ALA A 540 -17.77 -13.43 -22.13
C ALA A 540 -16.53 -12.92 -21.38
N ASP A 541 -16.39 -11.60 -21.23
CA ASP A 541 -15.22 -11.00 -20.58
C ASP A 541 -15.08 -11.42 -19.11
N GLN A 542 -16.18 -11.49 -18.34
CA GLN A 542 -16.14 -11.93 -16.94
C GLN A 542 -15.79 -13.41 -16.79
N LEU A 543 -16.32 -14.26 -17.67
CA LEU A 543 -15.97 -15.68 -17.71
C LEU A 543 -14.48 -15.85 -18.07
N ALA A 544 -13.98 -15.07 -19.04
CA ALA A 544 -12.56 -15.08 -19.40
C ALA A 544 -11.67 -14.63 -18.23
N ILE A 545 -12.08 -13.61 -17.46
CA ILE A 545 -11.37 -13.17 -16.25
C ILE A 545 -11.27 -14.29 -15.22
N LEU A 546 -12.38 -14.96 -14.90
CA LEU A 546 -12.37 -16.11 -13.96
C LEU A 546 -11.51 -17.26 -14.48
N GLY A 547 -11.60 -17.55 -15.79
CA GLY A 547 -10.78 -18.55 -16.46
C GLY A 547 -9.28 -18.26 -16.35
N ALA A 548 -8.87 -17.01 -16.57
CA ALA A 548 -7.49 -16.56 -16.42
C ALA A 548 -6.99 -16.71 -14.98
N GLN A 549 -7.80 -16.32 -13.99
CA GLN A 549 -7.45 -16.47 -12.58
C GLN A 549 -7.26 -17.94 -12.19
N TYR A 550 -8.18 -18.83 -12.58
CA TYR A 550 -8.03 -20.27 -12.32
C TYR A 550 -6.82 -20.88 -13.02
N GLN A 551 -6.51 -20.42 -14.24
CA GLN A 551 -5.33 -20.86 -14.98
C GLN A 551 -4.04 -20.46 -14.25
N ALA A 552 -3.97 -19.23 -13.75
CA ALA A 552 -2.79 -18.70 -13.04
C ALA A 552 -2.49 -19.44 -11.72
N VAL A 553 -3.53 -19.87 -10.99
CA VAL A 553 -3.38 -20.66 -9.76
C VAL A 553 -3.22 -22.17 -10.01
N GLY A 554 -3.27 -22.62 -11.27
CA GLY A 554 -3.05 -24.02 -11.65
C GLY A 554 -4.31 -24.92 -11.59
N GLU A 555 -5.49 -24.33 -11.39
CA GLU A 555 -6.79 -25.03 -11.38
C GLU A 555 -7.33 -25.20 -12.81
N PHE A 556 -6.57 -25.91 -13.64
CA PHE A 556 -6.78 -25.94 -15.09
C PHE A 556 -8.14 -26.50 -15.53
N SER A 557 -8.72 -27.44 -14.79
CA SER A 557 -10.06 -27.98 -15.08
C SER A 557 -11.15 -26.92 -14.95
N LYS A 558 -11.08 -26.08 -13.90
CA LYS A 558 -12.02 -24.96 -13.72
C LYS A 558 -11.76 -23.87 -14.76
N ALA A 559 -10.49 -23.56 -15.02
CA ALA A 559 -10.11 -22.61 -16.06
C ALA A 559 -10.75 -22.98 -17.41
N LYS A 560 -10.61 -24.25 -17.82
CA LYS A 560 -11.23 -24.79 -19.03
C LYS A 560 -12.74 -24.53 -19.09
N GLU A 561 -13.47 -24.88 -18.02
CA GLU A 561 -14.93 -24.70 -17.97
C GLU A 561 -15.35 -23.24 -18.22
N PHE A 562 -14.72 -22.30 -17.51
CA PHE A 562 -15.04 -20.87 -17.66
C PHE A 562 -14.67 -20.33 -19.04
N LEU A 563 -13.52 -20.73 -19.59
CA LEU A 563 -13.03 -20.25 -20.88
C LEU A 563 -13.83 -20.82 -22.06
N GLU A 564 -14.25 -22.08 -22.02
CA GLU A 564 -15.14 -22.67 -23.03
C GLU A 564 -16.49 -21.96 -23.05
N ARG A 565 -17.06 -21.68 -21.87
CA ARG A 565 -18.30 -20.90 -21.75
C ARG A 565 -18.12 -19.46 -22.26
N SER A 566 -16.97 -18.84 -22.04
CA SER A 566 -16.65 -17.52 -22.60
C SER A 566 -16.63 -17.56 -24.13
N LEU A 567 -15.93 -18.54 -24.73
CA LEU A 567 -15.79 -18.67 -26.18
C LEU A 567 -17.11 -19.02 -26.87
N ALA A 568 -18.00 -19.74 -26.18
CA ALA A 568 -19.36 -20.01 -26.66
C ALA A 568 -20.20 -18.73 -26.79
N ILE A 569 -19.92 -17.68 -26.00
CA ILE A 569 -20.59 -16.38 -26.08
C ILE A 569 -19.89 -15.48 -27.11
N LYS A 570 -18.56 -15.40 -27.06
CA LYS A 570 -17.76 -14.56 -27.96
C LYS A 570 -16.42 -15.23 -28.22
N ASP A 571 -16.19 -15.59 -29.48
CA ASP A 571 -14.90 -16.09 -29.90
C ASP A 571 -13.85 -14.96 -29.88
N ALA A 572 -12.79 -15.14 -29.12
CA ALA A 572 -11.74 -14.15 -28.92
C ALA A 572 -10.36 -14.81 -28.82
N GLY A 573 -9.42 -14.32 -29.62
CA GLY A 573 -8.03 -14.82 -29.65
C GLY A 573 -7.35 -14.85 -28.28
N PRO A 574 -7.41 -13.77 -27.46
CA PRO A 574 -6.86 -13.78 -26.11
C PRO A 574 -7.45 -14.88 -25.22
N THR A 575 -8.75 -15.13 -25.30
CA THR A 575 -9.42 -16.19 -24.53
C THR A 575 -8.98 -17.59 -25.00
N ARG A 576 -8.83 -17.79 -26.32
CA ARG A 576 -8.28 -19.04 -26.88
C ARG A 576 -6.85 -19.31 -26.40
N LEU A 577 -6.01 -18.28 -26.31
CA LEU A 577 -4.65 -18.40 -25.79
C LEU A 577 -4.64 -18.88 -24.33
N ILE A 578 -5.50 -18.31 -23.47
CA ILE A 578 -5.61 -18.74 -22.07
C ILE A 578 -6.17 -20.17 -21.98
N LEU A 579 -7.15 -20.53 -22.82
CA LEU A 579 -7.69 -21.88 -22.87
C LEU A 579 -6.64 -22.91 -23.30
N ALA A 580 -5.84 -22.59 -24.32
CA ALA A 580 -4.73 -23.43 -24.75
C ALA A 580 -3.72 -23.64 -23.61
N LYS A 581 -3.32 -22.57 -22.90
CA LYS A 581 -2.46 -22.68 -21.70
C LYS A 581 -3.06 -23.59 -20.62
N ALA A 582 -4.37 -23.54 -20.40
CA ALA A 582 -5.05 -24.45 -19.46
C ALA A 582 -5.08 -25.90 -19.97
N LEU A 583 -5.35 -26.12 -21.26
CA LEU A 583 -5.35 -27.46 -21.88
C LEU A 583 -3.95 -28.09 -21.88
N TYR A 584 -2.89 -27.31 -22.12
CA TYR A 584 -1.51 -27.72 -21.95
C TYR A 584 -1.24 -28.17 -20.50
N GLY A 585 -1.70 -27.41 -19.50
CA GLY A 585 -1.62 -27.78 -18.09
C GLY A 585 -2.35 -29.08 -17.74
N LEU A 586 -3.44 -29.39 -18.45
CA LEU A 586 -4.17 -30.66 -18.39
C LEU A 586 -3.53 -31.78 -19.22
N LYS A 587 -2.40 -31.50 -19.90
CA LYS A 587 -1.73 -32.40 -20.85
C LYS A 587 -2.59 -32.79 -22.06
N SER A 588 -3.60 -31.99 -22.41
CA SER A 588 -4.38 -32.16 -23.64
C SER A 588 -3.75 -31.37 -24.78
N PHE A 589 -2.55 -31.79 -25.20
CA PHE A 589 -1.73 -31.05 -26.16
C PHE A 589 -2.39 -30.88 -27.53
N LYS A 590 -3.15 -31.88 -28.01
CA LYS A 590 -3.85 -31.79 -29.30
C LYS A 590 -4.97 -30.75 -29.26
N ASP A 591 -5.76 -30.74 -28.18
CA ASP A 591 -6.83 -29.75 -28.01
C ASP A 591 -6.24 -28.35 -27.84
N SER A 592 -5.14 -28.22 -27.10
CA SER A 592 -4.39 -26.97 -26.95
C SER A 592 -3.93 -26.42 -28.31
N LEU A 593 -3.29 -27.26 -29.15
CA LEU A 593 -2.89 -26.90 -30.51
C LEU A 593 -4.07 -26.44 -31.36
N ALA A 594 -5.20 -27.16 -31.31
CA ALA A 594 -6.40 -26.80 -32.05
C ALA A 594 -6.97 -25.44 -31.62
N MET A 595 -6.84 -25.08 -30.33
CA MET A 595 -7.28 -23.78 -29.82
C MET A 595 -6.33 -22.65 -30.21
N ILE A 596 -5.00 -22.89 -30.16
CA ILE A 596 -4.00 -21.83 -30.34
C ILE A 596 -3.59 -21.59 -31.80
N ALA A 597 -3.65 -22.60 -32.67
CA ALA A 597 -3.22 -22.46 -34.06
C ALA A 597 -3.89 -21.28 -34.80
N PRO A 598 -5.22 -21.06 -34.69
CA PRO A 598 -5.87 -19.91 -35.32
C PRO A 598 -5.36 -18.56 -34.79
N VAL A 599 -4.97 -18.51 -33.51
CA VAL A 599 -4.40 -17.28 -32.91
C VAL A 599 -3.05 -17.00 -33.52
N TYR A 600 -2.15 -17.99 -33.55
CA TYR A 600 -0.82 -17.84 -34.12
C TYR A 600 -0.84 -17.53 -35.63
N GLU A 601 -1.72 -18.18 -36.39
CA GLU A 601 -1.87 -17.94 -37.82
C GLU A 601 -2.31 -16.50 -38.12
N ALA A 602 -3.22 -15.96 -37.31
CA ALA A 602 -3.75 -14.62 -37.50
C ALA A 602 -2.78 -13.52 -37.06
N THR A 603 -2.05 -13.70 -35.96
CA THR A 603 -1.30 -12.59 -35.32
C THR A 603 0.21 -12.80 -35.30
N ARG A 604 0.70 -14.03 -35.51
CA ARG A 604 2.08 -14.43 -35.21
C ARG A 604 2.49 -14.11 -33.77
N ASP A 605 1.51 -14.14 -32.85
CA ASP A 605 1.71 -13.82 -31.44
C ASP A 605 2.79 -14.73 -30.81
N ARG A 606 3.68 -14.10 -30.06
CA ARG A 606 4.85 -14.77 -29.47
C ARG A 606 4.45 -15.77 -28.39
N GLU A 607 3.46 -15.43 -27.56
CA GLU A 607 2.97 -16.30 -26.51
C GLU A 607 2.22 -17.50 -27.09
N ALA A 608 1.48 -17.32 -28.18
CA ALA A 608 0.90 -18.41 -28.96
C ALA A 608 1.98 -19.37 -29.48
N ALA A 609 3.08 -18.86 -30.03
CA ALA A 609 4.19 -19.68 -30.52
C ALA A 609 4.85 -20.50 -29.39
N LYS A 610 5.01 -19.91 -28.19
CA LYS A 610 5.53 -20.62 -27.01
C LYS A 610 4.62 -21.79 -26.62
N VAL A 611 3.31 -21.58 -26.60
CA VAL A 611 2.35 -22.64 -26.29
C VAL A 611 2.41 -23.75 -27.35
N MET A 612 2.45 -23.40 -28.64
CA MET A 612 2.59 -24.39 -29.73
C MET A 612 3.87 -25.21 -29.60
N ALA A 613 5.01 -24.56 -29.33
CA ALA A 613 6.28 -25.26 -29.12
C ALA A 613 6.21 -26.26 -27.97
N LEU A 614 5.61 -25.85 -26.84
CA LEU A 614 5.42 -26.69 -25.67
C LEU A 614 4.47 -27.86 -25.94
N ASP A 615 3.38 -27.64 -26.67
CA ASP A 615 2.44 -28.69 -27.05
C ASP A 615 3.07 -29.74 -27.97
N TYR A 616 3.79 -29.31 -29.01
CA TYR A 616 4.50 -30.23 -29.90
C TYR A 616 5.58 -31.01 -29.16
N ALA A 617 6.34 -30.37 -28.27
CA ALA A 617 7.31 -31.06 -27.41
C ALA A 617 6.62 -32.07 -26.48
N GLY A 618 5.45 -31.73 -25.92
CA GLY A 618 4.63 -32.64 -25.11
C GLY A 618 4.07 -33.84 -25.89
N LEU A 619 3.86 -33.68 -27.19
CA LEU A 619 3.51 -34.76 -28.13
C LEU A 619 4.73 -35.53 -28.66
N GLU A 620 5.95 -35.18 -28.22
CA GLU A 620 7.22 -35.69 -28.73
C GLU A 620 7.43 -35.44 -30.24
N ASP A 621 6.73 -34.46 -30.82
CA ASP A 621 6.98 -33.96 -32.18
C ASP A 621 8.05 -32.87 -32.13
N TRP A 622 9.29 -33.32 -31.89
CA TRP A 622 10.46 -32.45 -31.74
C TRP A 622 10.73 -31.60 -32.98
N SER A 623 10.39 -32.12 -34.16
CA SER A 623 10.57 -31.42 -35.45
C SER A 623 9.67 -30.20 -35.52
N SER A 624 8.38 -30.36 -35.24
CA SER A 624 7.42 -29.26 -35.23
C SER A 624 7.74 -28.26 -34.11
N ALA A 625 8.06 -28.73 -32.90
CA ALA A 625 8.45 -27.87 -31.79
C ALA A 625 9.63 -26.96 -32.16
N LEU A 626 10.64 -27.52 -32.84
CA LEU A 626 11.84 -26.80 -33.25
C LEU A 626 11.56 -25.65 -34.23
N VAL A 627 10.52 -25.76 -35.06
CA VAL A 627 10.11 -24.68 -35.99
C VAL A 627 9.76 -23.42 -35.21
N TYR A 628 8.87 -23.54 -34.21
CA TYR A 628 8.42 -22.40 -33.41
C TYR A 628 9.52 -21.87 -32.49
N LEU A 629 10.33 -22.77 -31.90
CA LEU A 629 11.45 -22.39 -31.03
C LEU A 629 12.52 -21.57 -31.77
N LYS A 630 12.83 -21.94 -33.02
CA LYS A 630 13.78 -21.17 -33.84
C LYS A 630 13.27 -19.77 -34.12
N GLU A 631 11.97 -19.60 -34.39
CA GLU A 631 11.39 -18.26 -34.56
C GLU A 631 11.44 -17.44 -33.26
N LEU A 632 11.17 -18.07 -32.11
CA LEU A 632 11.27 -17.40 -30.80
C LEU A 632 12.70 -16.91 -30.50
N LEU A 633 13.72 -17.72 -30.80
CA LEU A 633 15.12 -17.37 -30.58
C LEU A 633 15.63 -16.24 -31.49
N LYS A 634 15.02 -16.02 -32.66
CA LYS A 634 15.32 -14.85 -33.50
C LYS A 634 14.86 -13.55 -32.86
N GLN A 635 13.79 -13.59 -32.06
CA GLN A 635 13.19 -12.40 -31.46
C GLN A 635 13.85 -12.04 -30.12
N ALA A 636 14.13 -13.02 -29.28
CA ALA A 636 14.78 -12.80 -27.99
C ALA A 636 15.52 -14.05 -27.50
N THR A 637 16.60 -13.84 -26.75
CA THR A 637 17.30 -14.93 -26.06
C THR A 637 16.67 -15.14 -24.68
N GLU A 638 15.88 -16.21 -24.52
CA GLU A 638 15.31 -16.65 -23.23
C GLU A 638 15.90 -18.00 -22.82
N ILE A 639 16.18 -18.16 -21.53
CA ILE A 639 16.81 -19.37 -20.96
C ILE A 639 15.97 -20.62 -21.25
N GLU A 640 14.66 -20.56 -20.99
CA GLU A 640 13.73 -21.67 -21.17
C GLU A 640 13.63 -22.08 -22.64
N THR A 641 13.60 -21.09 -23.53
CA THR A 641 13.55 -21.32 -24.99
C THR A 641 14.86 -21.97 -25.47
N LEU A 642 16.02 -21.51 -25.00
CA LEU A 642 17.32 -22.13 -25.31
C LEU A 642 17.38 -23.59 -24.84
N ASN A 643 16.92 -23.83 -23.61
CA ASN A 643 16.91 -25.17 -23.01
C ASN A 643 16.04 -26.14 -23.81
N LEU A 644 14.80 -25.74 -24.10
CA LEU A 644 13.86 -26.59 -24.85
C LEU A 644 14.33 -26.80 -26.29
N THR A 645 14.94 -25.80 -26.92
CA THR A 645 15.54 -25.95 -28.26
C THR A 645 16.68 -26.95 -28.25
N GLY A 646 17.57 -26.86 -27.26
CA GLY A 646 18.68 -27.80 -27.09
C GLY A 646 18.17 -29.23 -26.85
N GLU A 647 17.14 -29.41 -26.00
CA GLU A 647 16.52 -30.70 -25.79
C GLU A 647 15.91 -31.28 -27.09
N CYS A 648 15.14 -30.48 -27.84
CA CYS A 648 14.58 -30.90 -29.13
C CYS A 648 15.68 -31.35 -30.11
N LEU A 649 16.78 -30.61 -30.20
CA LEU A 649 17.92 -30.95 -31.06
C LEU A 649 18.59 -32.26 -30.63
N ILE A 650 18.79 -32.48 -29.32
CA ILE A 650 19.33 -33.75 -28.80
C ILE A 650 18.43 -34.92 -29.19
N ARG A 651 17.11 -34.78 -29.01
CA ARG A 651 16.11 -35.81 -29.35
C ARG A 651 16.09 -36.12 -30.85
N LEU A 652 16.43 -35.14 -31.69
CA LEU A 652 16.56 -35.29 -33.14
C LEU A 652 17.95 -35.77 -33.60
N GLY A 653 18.85 -36.14 -32.69
CA GLY A 653 20.20 -36.60 -33.04
C GLY A 653 21.20 -35.48 -33.35
N ARG A 654 20.81 -34.21 -33.17
CA ARG A 654 21.60 -33.03 -33.58
C ARG A 654 22.34 -32.42 -32.39
N GLY A 655 23.11 -33.26 -31.70
CA GLY A 655 23.84 -32.89 -30.48
C GLY A 655 24.80 -31.70 -30.67
N ASP A 656 25.48 -31.61 -31.81
CA ASP A 656 26.41 -30.52 -32.12
C ASP A 656 25.73 -29.15 -32.18
N GLU A 657 24.51 -29.09 -32.69
CA GLU A 657 23.73 -27.86 -32.75
C GLU A 657 23.15 -27.47 -31.38
N ALA A 658 22.90 -28.46 -30.50
CA ALA A 658 22.36 -28.23 -29.17
C ALA A 658 23.40 -27.60 -28.22
N LEU A 659 24.67 -28.02 -28.33
CA LEU A 659 25.77 -27.60 -27.44
C LEU A 659 25.94 -26.07 -27.31
N PRO A 660 26.03 -25.27 -28.39
CA PRO A 660 26.20 -23.82 -28.26
C PRO A 660 25.00 -23.16 -27.57
N LEU A 661 23.78 -23.63 -27.80
CA LEU A 661 22.57 -23.09 -27.16
C LEU A 661 22.53 -23.37 -25.66
N LEU A 662 22.83 -24.60 -25.25
CA LEU A 662 22.83 -25.01 -23.85
C LEU A 662 23.98 -24.35 -23.07
N ARG A 663 25.14 -24.14 -23.69
CA ARG A 663 26.23 -23.37 -23.09
C ARG A 663 25.85 -21.91 -22.88
N LYS A 664 25.25 -21.27 -23.89
CA LYS A 664 24.71 -19.90 -23.76
C LYS A 664 23.68 -19.81 -22.63
N SER A 665 22.83 -20.82 -22.48
CA SER A 665 21.89 -20.88 -21.35
C SER A 665 22.60 -20.92 -19.99
N LEU A 666 23.65 -21.73 -19.84
CA LEU A 666 24.45 -21.77 -18.59
C LEU A 666 25.26 -20.51 -18.32
N GLU A 667 25.67 -19.78 -19.36
CA GLU A 667 26.29 -18.47 -19.21
C GLU A 667 25.30 -17.44 -18.62
N LEU A 668 24.02 -17.54 -19.00
CA LEU A 668 22.96 -16.67 -18.49
C LEU A 668 22.50 -17.06 -17.07
N ASP A 669 22.41 -18.36 -16.77
CA ASP A 669 22.23 -18.86 -15.40
C ASP A 669 23.00 -20.16 -15.17
N SER A 670 24.04 -20.08 -14.34
CA SER A 670 24.95 -21.19 -14.07
C SER A 670 24.38 -22.25 -13.10
N ARG A 671 23.22 -22.00 -12.46
CA ARG A 671 22.60 -22.86 -11.43
C ARG A 671 21.73 -23.98 -12.01
N GLN A 672 21.71 -24.14 -13.33
CA GLN A 672 20.82 -25.07 -14.02
C GLN A 672 21.39 -26.49 -14.12
N ASP A 673 21.21 -27.32 -13.08
CA ASP A 673 21.73 -28.70 -13.06
C ASP A 673 21.18 -29.60 -14.18
N HIS A 674 19.93 -29.39 -14.59
CA HIS A 674 19.32 -30.16 -15.69
C HIS A 674 20.00 -29.85 -17.04
N VAL A 675 20.40 -28.60 -17.29
CA VAL A 675 21.08 -28.19 -18.52
C VAL A 675 22.47 -28.82 -18.61
N ARG A 676 23.19 -28.95 -17.49
CA ARG A 676 24.47 -29.67 -17.46
C ARG A 676 24.31 -31.12 -17.92
N LYS A 677 23.25 -31.80 -17.47
CA LYS A 677 22.92 -33.16 -17.94
C LYS A 677 22.58 -33.20 -19.43
N LEU A 678 21.86 -32.20 -19.93
CA LEU A 678 21.56 -32.08 -21.37
C LEU A 678 22.84 -31.86 -22.19
N ILE A 679 23.82 -31.11 -21.70
CA ILE A 679 25.12 -30.94 -22.36
C ILE A 679 25.87 -32.28 -22.46
N ASP A 680 25.90 -33.06 -21.38
CA ASP A 680 26.52 -34.39 -21.41
C ASP A 680 25.84 -35.33 -22.41
N GLN A 681 24.51 -35.24 -22.52
CA GLN A 681 23.74 -35.97 -23.52
C GLN A 681 24.07 -35.49 -24.94
N ALA A 682 24.07 -34.18 -25.18
CA ALA A 682 24.41 -33.58 -26.46
C ALA A 682 25.81 -34.00 -26.95
N GLN A 683 26.80 -34.06 -26.05
CA GLN A 683 28.15 -34.53 -26.39
C GLN A 683 28.19 -36.01 -26.80
N LYS A 684 27.32 -36.85 -26.24
CA LYS A 684 27.21 -38.26 -26.62
C LYS A 684 26.53 -38.42 -27.97
N THR A 685 25.46 -37.64 -28.20
CA THR A 685 24.72 -37.64 -29.46
C THR A 685 25.56 -37.09 -30.61
N ALA A 686 26.36 -36.05 -30.38
CA ALA A 686 27.34 -35.49 -31.33
C ALA A 686 28.43 -36.48 -31.78
N LYS A 687 28.76 -37.46 -30.93
CA LYS A 687 29.81 -38.46 -31.18
C LYS A 687 29.29 -39.76 -31.79
N SER A 688 27.97 -39.89 -31.98
CA SER A 688 27.37 -41.04 -32.63
C SER A 688 27.30 -40.77 -34.15
N PRO A 689 27.94 -41.60 -34.98
CA PRO A 689 28.09 -41.36 -36.42
C PRO A 689 26.77 -41.40 -37.20
#